data_AF-A0A9C8ZG67-F1
#
_entry.id   AF-A0A9C8ZG67-F1
#
_cell.length_a   1.000
_cell.length_b   1.000
_cell.length_c   1.000
_cell.angle_alpha   90.00
_cell.angle_beta   90.00
_cell.angle_gamma   90.00
#
_symmetry.space_group_name_H-M   'P 1'
#
loop_
_entity.id
_entity.type
_entity.pdbx_description
1 polymer ?
#
loop_
_entity_poly.entity_id
_entity_poly.type
_entity_poly.pdbx_seq_one_letter_code
_entity_poly.pdbx_strand_id
1 'polypeptide(L)'
;MFFRTLAGTAAKRKHGEDTMAPRKKAKMGADPLAWMKDGDKPPVQEVKTKPPERRRRPRKKKSELGLDIDLLEKTFAALAPQGEALVQRFYEELFARFPEVRPMFANTSVQEQERKLLGALVLVINSLRDPEALVTALTQLGAKHHAYGARPEHYTAVAETLLDVMAEFAGELWTDEVHKAWSEALNTVATTMLAAEQTGTMTTEDKTMAASKKVVETQLGTVGVMGDLESMKNILEYAPINIMIADADENIVFVNKKAMEVLTQVEDELATYLPGFKASEVVGGSIHRYHKDPDAIKGILANLGPNDSRKGEITPGRFIFEHETRPLTDANGNRLGYVVQWNDVTEQRIKQEQANRLQKAIDGAQTAMMTIDRDLVITYLNEATKKVLRDNEAALQEIYPSFSADNILGTCIDMFHKNPAHQRQLLSNPNNLPFETDIHVGPLTFHIRVSAIIDLAGEYVGCTLEWADVTATRVKEVEVARLQSAIDGAQANLMICDADLNITYVNPAVVEMMRPRQNELRKIWPGFDVTNLVGTNIDGFHKNPAHQRALLKDPSRLPAKAEIKVADVEFEVNATMITGPNGEYMGNMVEWKDITEQKDAERQIQGMIEGAVAGQLDNRIDVENYVGFLRGLGQGINELMDAVVEPLQESKRVISGLAEGDLTQNMNGEFQGEFAELREAVNATMAKLSSMVGEITTASGTIASAANEISQGTADLSQRSEEQASSLEETASSMEELTGTVRQNADNAREANQLASGARDEATKGGEVVGKAIEAMSEINTSSKKIADIIGVIDEIAFQTNLLALNAAVEAARAGEQGRGFAVVAAEVRNLAQRSASAAKEIKTLINESVEKVGEGSKLVDQSGETLEAIVSSVKKVSDIIAEIASASQEQASGIDQVNKAVSQMDEMTQQNAALVEEAAASSESMSDQAAALDELVGFFKTNNDAGQAAPTAPAPGNSRPATRPAPSRRPAPRNDQGDSEWEEF
;
A
#
# COMPACT_ATOMS: atom_id res chain seq x y z
N MET A 1 -19.34 0.79 49.09
CA MET A 1 -19.40 -0.61 49.54
C MET A 1 -18.51 -1.46 48.64
N PHE A 2 -17.90 -2.54 49.14
CA PHE A 2 -16.99 -3.42 48.36
C PHE A 2 -17.39 -4.89 48.55
N PHE A 3 -17.76 -5.58 47.46
CA PHE A 3 -17.93 -7.05 47.36
C PHE A 3 -17.48 -7.45 45.94
N ARG A 4 -16.49 -8.34 45.79
CA ARG A 4 -16.61 -9.79 45.42
C ARG A 4 -17.19 -10.02 43.99
N THR A 5 -16.69 -10.97 43.17
CA THR A 5 -15.87 -12.17 43.47
C THR A 5 -14.96 -12.65 42.30
N LEU A 6 -14.05 -13.56 42.65
CA LEU A 6 -13.05 -14.32 41.89
C LEU A 6 -13.46 -14.98 40.55
N ALA A 7 -12.51 -14.95 39.61
CA ALA A 7 -11.92 -16.04 38.79
C ALA A 7 -12.77 -17.19 38.18
N GLY A 8 -12.47 -17.56 36.92
CA GLY A 8 -12.89 -18.84 36.33
C GLY A 8 -12.52 -19.05 34.85
N THR A 9 -11.59 -19.97 34.58
CA THR A 9 -11.16 -20.44 33.24
C THR A 9 -12.25 -21.15 32.41
N ALA A 10 -12.26 -20.96 31.08
CA ALA A 10 -12.33 -22.03 30.07
C ALA A 10 -12.16 -21.52 28.63
N ALA A 11 -11.75 -22.39 27.70
CA ALA A 11 -11.51 -22.04 26.29
C ALA A 11 -12.52 -22.69 25.32
N LYS A 12 -12.71 -22.07 24.14
CA LYS A 12 -12.98 -22.80 22.88
C LYS A 12 -12.64 -21.96 21.64
N ARG A 13 -12.45 -22.68 20.51
CA ARG A 13 -12.01 -22.16 19.19
C ARG A 13 -13.18 -21.99 18.22
N LYS A 14 -12.86 -21.44 17.03
CA LYS A 14 -13.61 -21.35 15.75
C LYS A 14 -14.29 -19.99 15.54
N HIS A 15 -14.38 -19.46 14.31
CA HIS A 15 -13.78 -19.85 13.02
C HIS A 15 -13.36 -18.58 12.26
N GLY A 16 -12.39 -18.68 11.36
CA GLY A 16 -12.12 -17.70 10.32
C GLY A 16 -12.14 -18.41 8.96
N GLU A 17 -12.79 -17.82 7.98
CA GLU A 17 -12.97 -18.38 6.63
C GLU A 17 -12.21 -17.55 5.61
N ASP A 18 -11.28 -18.17 4.86
CA ASP A 18 -10.63 -17.53 3.72
C ASP A 18 -11.61 -17.43 2.54
N THR A 19 -11.68 -16.25 1.90
CA THR A 19 -12.41 -16.04 0.64
C THR A 19 -11.52 -15.34 -0.39
N MET A 20 -11.65 -15.74 -1.66
CA MET A 20 -10.74 -15.34 -2.74
C MET A 20 -11.19 -14.07 -3.48
N ALA A 21 -10.23 -13.20 -3.81
CA ALA A 21 -10.33 -12.18 -4.86
C ALA A 21 -8.93 -11.98 -5.54
N PRO A 22 -8.85 -11.38 -6.75
CA PRO A 22 -8.08 -12.05 -7.81
C PRO A 22 -6.77 -11.36 -8.27
N ARG A 23 -5.81 -12.16 -8.78
CA ARG A 23 -4.60 -11.66 -9.44
C ARG A 23 -4.86 -11.24 -10.90
N LYS A 24 -4.48 -10.00 -11.25
CA LYS A 24 -4.39 -9.50 -12.64
C LYS A 24 -3.19 -10.12 -13.37
N LYS A 25 -3.25 -10.14 -14.72
CA LYS A 25 -2.13 -10.53 -15.59
C LYS A 25 -1.12 -9.38 -15.75
N ALA A 26 0.16 -9.71 -15.86
CA ALA A 26 1.23 -8.84 -16.39
C ALA A 26 1.96 -9.55 -17.55
N LYS A 27 2.76 -8.82 -18.34
CA LYS A 27 3.35 -9.28 -19.61
C LYS A 27 4.81 -9.73 -19.50
N MET A 28 5.28 -10.35 -20.59
CA MET A 28 6.66 -10.81 -20.83
C MET A 28 7.73 -9.74 -20.60
N GLY A 29 8.90 -10.19 -20.15
CA GLY A 29 10.12 -9.39 -19.98
C GLY A 29 11.05 -10.07 -18.97
N ALA A 30 11.74 -11.14 -19.38
CA ALA A 30 12.49 -12.01 -18.49
C ALA A 30 13.97 -12.13 -18.89
N ASP A 31 14.85 -11.61 -18.03
CA ASP A 31 16.26 -11.95 -17.95
C ASP A 31 16.41 -13.45 -17.59
N PRO A 32 17.19 -14.26 -18.33
CA PRO A 32 17.41 -15.68 -18.05
C PRO A 32 17.99 -16.00 -16.65
N LEU A 33 18.59 -15.02 -15.97
CA LEU A 33 19.26 -15.18 -14.67
C LEU A 33 18.49 -14.55 -13.50
N ALA A 34 17.28 -14.03 -13.72
CA ALA A 34 16.47 -13.31 -12.73
C ALA A 34 16.08 -14.14 -11.47
N TRP A 35 16.27 -15.46 -11.47
CA TRP A 35 16.01 -16.34 -10.33
C TRP A 35 17.18 -16.42 -9.33
N MET A 36 18.30 -15.75 -9.59
CA MET A 36 19.53 -15.87 -8.80
C MET A 36 19.80 -14.66 -7.89
N LYS A 37 18.75 -14.13 -7.25
CA LYS A 37 18.85 -13.12 -6.18
C LYS A 37 18.00 -13.51 -4.97
N ASP A 38 18.66 -13.39 -3.81
CA ASP A 38 18.18 -13.60 -2.45
C ASP A 38 17.62 -15.00 -2.12
N GLY A 39 18.08 -15.54 -0.99
CA GLY A 39 18.05 -16.98 -0.73
C GLY A 39 16.78 -17.45 -0.02
N ASP A 40 16.02 -18.31 -0.69
CA ASP A 40 15.12 -19.26 -0.03
C ASP A 40 15.06 -20.59 -0.81
N LYS A 41 14.91 -21.73 -0.12
CA LYS A 41 15.01 -23.05 -0.77
C LYS A 41 13.67 -23.47 -1.39
N PRO A 42 13.60 -23.81 -2.70
CA PRO A 42 12.37 -24.31 -3.30
C PRO A 42 12.03 -25.74 -2.81
N PRO A 43 10.74 -26.07 -2.61
CA PRO A 43 10.33 -27.38 -2.12
C PRO A 43 10.35 -28.46 -3.21
N VAL A 44 10.68 -29.69 -2.82
CA VAL A 44 10.61 -30.89 -3.69
C VAL A 44 9.16 -31.23 -4.02
N GLN A 45 8.87 -31.53 -5.29
CA GLN A 45 7.63 -32.21 -5.70
C GLN A 45 7.93 -33.50 -6.46
N GLU A 46 7.26 -34.59 -6.07
CA GLU A 46 7.41 -35.91 -6.69
C GLU A 46 6.82 -35.97 -8.10
N VAL A 47 7.62 -36.31 -9.11
CA VAL A 47 7.12 -36.65 -10.45
C VAL A 47 6.60 -38.10 -10.45
N LYS A 48 5.29 -38.29 -10.28
CA LYS A 48 4.65 -39.61 -10.40
C LYS A 48 4.38 -39.98 -11.86
N THR A 49 5.00 -41.06 -12.31
CA THR A 49 5.08 -41.50 -13.71
C THR A 49 3.86 -42.31 -14.19
N LYS A 50 3.47 -42.16 -15.46
CA LYS A 50 2.81 -43.22 -16.24
C LYS A 50 3.10 -43.12 -17.75
N PRO A 51 3.58 -44.19 -18.42
CA PRO A 51 3.90 -44.22 -19.86
C PRO A 51 2.85 -45.02 -20.68
N PRO A 52 3.06 -45.25 -22.00
CA PRO A 52 3.57 -44.35 -23.05
C PRO A 52 2.62 -44.29 -24.28
N GLU A 53 2.86 -43.40 -25.24
CA GLU A 53 2.36 -43.59 -26.61
C GLU A 53 3.47 -43.45 -27.67
N ARG A 54 3.41 -44.30 -28.71
CA ARG A 54 4.51 -44.52 -29.67
C ARG A 54 4.48 -43.49 -30.80
N ARG A 55 5.50 -42.63 -30.90
CA ARG A 55 5.89 -41.97 -32.16
C ARG A 55 7.34 -42.23 -32.54
N ARG A 56 7.60 -42.20 -33.84
CA ARG A 56 8.74 -42.84 -34.53
C ARG A 56 10.08 -42.16 -34.19
N ARG A 57 11.17 -42.95 -34.10
CA ARG A 57 12.55 -42.43 -34.03
C ARG A 57 12.89 -41.59 -35.27
N PRO A 58 13.35 -40.34 -35.13
CA PRO A 58 14.17 -39.67 -36.14
C PRO A 58 15.60 -40.25 -36.15
N ARG A 59 16.41 -39.89 -37.14
CA ARG A 59 17.85 -40.20 -37.17
C ARG A 59 18.61 -39.25 -36.22
N LYS A 60 19.66 -39.73 -35.54
CA LYS A 60 20.64 -38.85 -34.88
C LYS A 60 21.19 -37.85 -35.91
N LYS A 61 21.11 -36.55 -35.61
CA LYS A 61 21.97 -35.53 -36.23
C LYS A 61 23.12 -35.28 -35.24
N LYS A 62 24.37 -35.49 -35.66
CA LYS A 62 25.51 -34.81 -35.00
C LYS A 62 25.34 -33.30 -35.21
N SER A 63 25.84 -32.50 -34.27
CA SER A 63 25.93 -31.05 -34.45
C SER A 63 26.98 -30.68 -35.50
N GLU A 64 27.05 -29.42 -35.89
CA GLU A 64 28.11 -28.90 -36.76
C GLU A 64 29.49 -28.90 -36.07
N LEU A 65 29.50 -28.92 -34.72
CA LEU A 65 30.66 -29.22 -33.87
C LEU A 65 30.90 -30.73 -33.69
N GLY A 66 30.16 -31.60 -34.38
CA GLY A 66 30.32 -33.06 -34.35
C GLY A 66 29.77 -33.77 -33.10
N LEU A 67 29.28 -33.04 -32.09
CA LEU A 67 28.87 -33.59 -30.78
C LEU A 67 27.50 -34.30 -30.81
N ASP A 68 27.29 -35.21 -29.86
CA ASP A 68 26.00 -35.92 -29.64
C ASP A 68 25.15 -35.19 -28.58
N ILE A 69 24.57 -34.06 -28.98
CA ILE A 69 23.83 -33.15 -28.09
C ILE A 69 22.73 -33.86 -27.30
N ASP A 70 21.95 -34.73 -27.96
CA ASP A 70 20.83 -35.45 -27.35
C ASP A 70 21.27 -36.42 -26.23
N LEU A 71 22.56 -36.79 -26.19
CA LEU A 71 23.17 -37.58 -25.12
C LEU A 71 23.71 -36.69 -24.00
N LEU A 72 24.40 -35.60 -24.36
CA LEU A 72 24.97 -34.62 -23.42
C LEU A 72 23.87 -33.96 -22.57
N GLU A 73 22.82 -33.43 -23.19
CA GLU A 73 21.67 -32.83 -22.49
C GLU A 73 21.01 -33.82 -21.52
N LYS A 74 20.89 -35.10 -21.90
CA LYS A 74 20.28 -36.14 -21.06
C LYS A 74 21.11 -36.48 -19.84
N THR A 75 22.42 -36.69 -20.01
CA THR A 75 23.31 -36.96 -18.88
C THR A 75 23.40 -35.74 -17.96
N PHE A 76 23.43 -34.53 -18.53
CA PHE A 76 23.39 -33.30 -17.72
C PHE A 76 22.09 -33.18 -16.93
N ALA A 77 20.93 -33.43 -17.55
CA ALA A 77 19.63 -33.39 -16.85
C ALA A 77 19.49 -34.44 -15.73
N ALA A 78 20.22 -35.56 -15.81
CA ALA A 78 20.29 -36.55 -14.73
C ALA A 78 21.23 -36.13 -13.58
N LEU A 79 22.31 -35.41 -13.88
CA LEU A 79 23.28 -34.91 -12.90
C LEU A 79 22.87 -33.59 -12.23
N ALA A 80 22.14 -32.72 -12.93
CA ALA A 80 21.77 -31.38 -12.48
C ALA A 80 21.11 -31.31 -11.08
N PRO A 81 20.24 -32.26 -10.65
CA PRO A 81 19.69 -32.26 -9.28
C PRO A 81 20.74 -32.42 -8.16
N GLN A 82 21.96 -32.85 -8.49
CA GLN A 82 23.10 -32.99 -7.58
C GLN A 82 24.21 -31.97 -7.88
N GLY A 83 23.95 -30.96 -8.71
CA GLY A 83 24.97 -30.08 -9.30
C GLY A 83 25.83 -29.33 -8.27
N GLU A 84 25.26 -28.88 -7.15
CA GLU A 84 26.02 -28.23 -6.07
C GLU A 84 27.03 -29.18 -5.44
N ALA A 85 26.61 -30.40 -5.07
CA ALA A 85 27.47 -31.41 -4.46
C ALA A 85 28.55 -31.94 -5.43
N LEU A 86 28.19 -32.09 -6.72
CA LEU A 86 29.13 -32.48 -7.79
C LEU A 86 30.22 -31.41 -7.96
N VAL A 87 29.85 -30.14 -7.96
CA VAL A 87 30.81 -29.03 -8.12
C VAL A 87 31.67 -28.83 -6.87
N GLN A 88 31.13 -29.01 -5.66
CA GLN A 88 31.93 -29.02 -4.43
C GLN A 88 32.98 -30.15 -4.49
N ARG A 89 32.56 -31.39 -4.79
CA ARG A 89 33.45 -32.56 -4.93
C ARG A 89 34.52 -32.33 -6.01
N PHE A 90 34.16 -31.70 -7.13
CA PHE A 90 35.10 -31.31 -8.18
C PHE A 90 36.21 -30.39 -7.66
N TYR A 91 35.88 -29.33 -6.91
CA TYR A 91 36.89 -28.41 -6.38
C TYR A 91 37.77 -29.07 -5.30
N GLU A 92 37.20 -29.94 -4.46
CA GLU A 92 37.97 -30.76 -3.51
C GLU A 92 39.00 -31.65 -4.22
N GLU A 93 38.57 -32.37 -5.26
CA GLU A 93 39.40 -33.31 -6.03
C GLU A 93 40.44 -32.57 -6.89
N LEU A 94 40.06 -31.47 -7.57
CA LEU A 94 40.95 -30.65 -8.39
C LEU A 94 42.08 -30.08 -7.55
N PHE A 95 41.75 -29.49 -6.39
CA PHE A 95 42.74 -28.91 -5.50
C PHE A 95 43.56 -29.96 -4.73
N ALA A 96 43.14 -31.23 -4.70
CA ALA A 96 43.93 -32.35 -4.17
C ALA A 96 44.92 -32.90 -5.21
N ARG A 97 44.50 -33.06 -6.48
CA ARG A 97 45.32 -33.58 -7.58
C ARG A 97 46.30 -32.55 -8.14
N PHE A 98 45.84 -31.31 -8.31
CA PHE A 98 46.53 -30.21 -8.99
C PHE A 98 46.64 -28.97 -8.08
N PRO A 99 47.40 -29.05 -6.97
CA PRO A 99 47.48 -27.97 -5.97
C PRO A 99 48.04 -26.65 -6.52
N GLU A 100 48.81 -26.68 -7.62
CA GLU A 100 49.34 -25.54 -8.34
C GLU A 100 48.27 -24.64 -8.99
N VAL A 101 47.05 -25.13 -9.19
CA VAL A 101 45.94 -24.32 -9.75
C VAL A 101 45.22 -23.49 -8.65
N ARG A 102 45.37 -23.86 -7.37
CA ARG A 102 44.75 -23.15 -6.22
C ARG A 102 44.95 -21.62 -6.23
N PRO A 103 46.14 -21.05 -6.55
CA PRO A 103 46.35 -19.60 -6.53
C PRO A 103 45.47 -18.82 -7.53
N MET A 104 45.05 -19.45 -8.63
CA MET A 104 44.21 -18.80 -9.65
C MET A 104 42.79 -18.50 -9.14
N PHE A 105 42.37 -19.15 -8.06
CA PHE A 105 41.06 -18.99 -7.44
C PHE A 105 41.08 -18.13 -6.15
N ALA A 106 42.23 -17.57 -5.77
CA ALA A 106 42.43 -16.89 -4.48
C ALA A 106 41.51 -15.67 -4.23
N ASN A 107 40.98 -15.05 -5.29
CA ASN A 107 40.14 -13.84 -5.24
C ASN A 107 38.64 -14.14 -5.44
N THR A 108 38.14 -15.33 -5.09
CA THR A 108 36.71 -15.69 -5.15
C THR A 108 36.38 -16.70 -4.04
N SER A 109 35.27 -16.54 -3.33
CA SER A 109 34.87 -17.49 -2.27
C SER A 109 34.48 -18.85 -2.86
N VAL A 110 34.59 -19.92 -2.06
CA VAL A 110 34.25 -21.29 -2.51
C VAL A 110 32.83 -21.35 -3.09
N GLN A 111 31.85 -20.75 -2.41
CA GLN A 111 30.46 -20.69 -2.85
C GLN A 111 30.26 -19.90 -4.16
N GLU A 112 31.10 -18.91 -4.43
CA GLU A 112 31.05 -18.17 -5.69
C GLU A 112 31.83 -18.88 -6.81
N GLN A 113 32.87 -19.67 -6.50
CA GLN A 113 33.50 -20.60 -7.45
C GLN A 113 32.51 -21.69 -7.88
N GLU A 114 31.82 -22.31 -6.91
CA GLU A 114 30.78 -23.31 -7.13
C GLU A 114 29.67 -22.79 -8.05
N ARG A 115 29.14 -21.60 -7.74
CA ARG A 115 28.12 -20.92 -8.55
C ARG A 115 28.61 -20.57 -9.96
N LYS A 116 29.88 -20.18 -10.13
CA LYS A 116 30.49 -19.85 -11.43
C LYS A 116 30.65 -21.10 -12.31
N LEU A 117 31.14 -22.23 -11.76
CA LEU A 117 31.31 -23.45 -12.55
C LEU A 117 29.97 -24.07 -12.94
N LEU A 118 29.02 -24.14 -12.01
CA LEU A 118 27.67 -24.65 -12.32
C LEU A 118 26.98 -23.78 -13.39
N GLY A 119 27.10 -22.45 -13.28
CA GLY A 119 26.60 -21.51 -14.29
C GLY A 119 27.26 -21.68 -15.67
N ALA A 120 28.58 -21.94 -15.72
CA ALA A 120 29.30 -22.19 -16.97
C ALA A 120 28.85 -23.51 -17.64
N LEU A 121 28.66 -24.59 -16.87
CA LEU A 121 28.17 -25.86 -17.40
C LEU A 121 26.73 -25.77 -17.93
N VAL A 122 25.86 -25.05 -17.22
CA VAL A 122 24.49 -24.75 -17.69
C VAL A 122 24.52 -23.91 -18.98
N LEU A 123 25.39 -22.90 -19.06
CA LEU A 123 25.55 -22.06 -20.26
C LEU A 123 26.00 -22.89 -21.46
N VAL A 124 27.05 -23.72 -21.30
CA VAL A 124 27.54 -24.59 -22.38
C VAL A 124 26.44 -25.54 -22.87
N ILE A 125 25.75 -26.23 -21.96
CA ILE A 125 24.69 -27.19 -22.33
C ILE A 125 23.52 -26.50 -23.03
N ASN A 126 23.02 -25.39 -22.51
CA ASN A 126 21.91 -24.66 -23.12
C ASN A 126 22.27 -24.07 -24.50
N SER A 127 23.55 -23.77 -24.73
CA SER A 127 24.05 -23.24 -26.01
C SER A 127 24.58 -24.32 -26.97
N LEU A 128 24.58 -25.62 -26.63
CA LEU A 128 25.05 -26.68 -27.55
C LEU A 128 24.32 -26.70 -28.91
N ARG A 129 23.07 -26.22 -28.96
CA ARG A 129 22.26 -26.12 -30.18
C ARG A 129 22.42 -24.80 -30.95
N ASP A 130 23.26 -23.88 -30.46
CA ASP A 130 23.60 -22.60 -31.08
C ASP A 130 25.14 -22.46 -31.16
N PRO A 131 25.77 -22.96 -32.24
CA PRO A 131 27.22 -23.01 -32.36
C PRO A 131 27.88 -21.63 -32.34
N GLU A 132 27.26 -20.60 -32.93
CA GLU A 132 27.84 -19.25 -33.01
C GLU A 132 27.79 -18.55 -31.65
N ALA A 133 26.68 -18.65 -30.92
CA ALA A 133 26.60 -18.12 -29.56
C ALA A 133 27.57 -18.85 -28.60
N LEU A 134 27.66 -20.18 -28.71
CA LEU A 134 28.55 -20.98 -27.87
C LEU A 134 30.04 -20.67 -28.14
N VAL A 135 30.48 -20.66 -29.39
CA VAL A 135 31.87 -20.33 -29.76
C VAL A 135 32.22 -18.90 -29.33
N THR A 136 31.31 -17.94 -29.51
CA THR A 136 31.52 -16.55 -29.07
C THR A 136 31.67 -16.46 -27.56
N ALA A 137 30.81 -17.13 -26.78
CA ALA A 137 30.89 -17.15 -25.33
C ALA A 137 32.18 -17.83 -24.82
N LEU A 138 32.59 -18.94 -25.44
CA LEU A 138 33.80 -19.66 -25.08
C LEU A 138 35.06 -18.87 -25.42
N THR A 139 35.13 -18.21 -26.57
CA THR A 139 36.27 -17.35 -26.96
C THR A 139 36.43 -16.19 -25.97
N GLN A 140 35.34 -15.53 -25.58
CA GLN A 140 35.36 -14.48 -24.56
C GLN A 140 35.74 -14.99 -23.15
N LEU A 141 35.46 -16.25 -22.84
CA LEU A 141 35.85 -16.87 -21.57
C LEU A 141 37.32 -17.34 -21.59
N GLY A 142 37.81 -17.84 -22.71
CA GLY A 142 39.22 -18.22 -22.93
C GLY A 142 40.16 -17.03 -22.75
N ALA A 143 39.85 -15.89 -23.38
CA ALA A 143 40.59 -14.64 -23.20
C ALA A 143 40.64 -14.19 -21.73
N LYS A 144 39.56 -14.40 -20.95
CA LYS A 144 39.53 -14.11 -19.51
C LYS A 144 40.35 -15.10 -18.68
N HIS A 145 40.35 -16.38 -19.03
CA HIS A 145 41.19 -17.38 -18.36
C HIS A 145 42.69 -17.13 -18.60
N HIS A 146 43.08 -16.77 -19.82
CA HIS A 146 44.44 -16.33 -20.15
C HIS A 146 44.85 -15.09 -19.34
N ALA A 147 43.96 -14.08 -19.23
CA ALA A 147 44.21 -12.86 -18.46
C ALA A 147 44.45 -13.08 -16.95
N TYR A 148 44.06 -14.23 -16.38
CA TYR A 148 44.37 -14.64 -15.00
C TYR A 148 45.43 -15.75 -14.91
N GLY A 149 46.13 -16.05 -16.02
CA GLY A 149 47.32 -16.90 -16.06
C GLY A 149 47.08 -18.39 -16.34
N ALA A 150 45.89 -18.80 -16.78
CA ALA A 150 45.63 -20.18 -17.17
C ALA A 150 46.49 -20.60 -18.38
N ARG A 151 47.01 -21.83 -18.35
CA ARG A 151 47.84 -22.43 -19.40
C ARG A 151 47.14 -23.65 -20.02
N PRO A 152 47.49 -24.11 -21.23
CA PRO A 152 46.91 -25.29 -21.86
C PRO A 152 46.85 -26.52 -20.93
N GLU A 153 47.93 -26.79 -20.21
CA GLU A 153 48.03 -27.86 -19.20
C GLU A 153 46.91 -27.85 -18.15
N HIS A 154 46.46 -26.67 -17.73
CA HIS A 154 45.44 -26.53 -16.68
C HIS A 154 44.02 -26.84 -17.20
N TYR A 155 43.78 -26.72 -18.51
CA TYR A 155 42.50 -27.11 -19.11
C TYR A 155 42.33 -28.63 -19.09
N THR A 156 43.41 -29.39 -19.34
CA THR A 156 43.40 -30.85 -19.24
C THR A 156 43.13 -31.31 -17.81
N ALA A 157 43.83 -30.73 -16.82
CA ALA A 157 43.62 -31.02 -15.40
C ALA A 157 42.16 -30.79 -14.94
N VAL A 158 41.55 -29.70 -15.41
CA VAL A 158 40.12 -29.40 -15.16
C VAL A 158 39.19 -30.38 -15.87
N ALA A 159 39.43 -30.70 -17.14
CA ALA A 159 38.58 -31.60 -17.92
C ALA A 159 38.60 -33.04 -17.39
N GLU A 160 39.78 -33.58 -17.05
CA GLU A 160 39.94 -34.93 -16.50
C GLU A 160 39.28 -35.05 -15.12
N THR A 161 39.53 -34.09 -14.22
CA THR A 161 38.90 -34.08 -12.88
C THR A 161 37.38 -33.98 -12.97
N LEU A 162 36.85 -33.20 -13.92
CA LEU A 162 35.42 -33.08 -14.12
C LEU A 162 34.81 -34.37 -14.68
N LEU A 163 35.47 -35.06 -15.62
CA LEU A 163 35.01 -36.35 -16.14
C LEU A 163 34.95 -37.43 -15.05
N ASP A 164 35.97 -37.53 -14.20
CA ASP A 164 36.01 -38.47 -13.07
C ASP A 164 34.89 -38.21 -12.06
N VAL A 165 34.69 -36.96 -11.66
CA VAL A 165 33.64 -36.61 -10.67
C VAL A 165 32.24 -36.72 -11.29
N MET A 166 32.06 -36.43 -12.58
CA MET A 166 30.79 -36.72 -13.27
C MET A 166 30.52 -38.22 -13.37
N ALA A 167 31.53 -39.07 -13.50
CA ALA A 167 31.39 -40.52 -13.44
C ALA A 167 30.96 -40.99 -12.04
N GLU A 168 31.58 -40.46 -10.98
CA GLU A 168 31.25 -40.75 -9.56
C GLU A 168 29.76 -40.49 -9.28
N PHE A 169 29.21 -39.37 -9.77
CA PHE A 169 27.80 -38.99 -9.56
C PHE A 169 26.80 -39.61 -10.56
N ALA A 170 27.24 -40.05 -11.75
CA ALA A 170 26.36 -40.66 -12.76
C ALA A 170 26.15 -42.17 -12.58
N GLY A 171 27.12 -42.89 -12.00
CA GLY A 171 27.02 -44.32 -11.72
C GLY A 171 26.68 -45.14 -12.97
N GLU A 172 25.62 -45.96 -12.92
CA GLU A 172 25.18 -46.81 -14.04
C GLU A 172 24.77 -46.05 -15.32
N LEU A 173 24.60 -44.72 -15.25
CA LEU A 173 24.35 -43.87 -16.42
C LEU A 173 25.64 -43.50 -17.18
N TRP A 174 26.83 -43.74 -16.62
CA TRP A 174 28.12 -43.41 -17.21
C TRP A 174 28.67 -44.55 -18.07
N THR A 175 28.17 -44.66 -19.31
CA THR A 175 28.66 -45.63 -20.29
C THR A 175 29.86 -45.09 -21.08
N ASP A 176 30.60 -45.96 -21.77
CA ASP A 176 31.69 -45.55 -22.68
C ASP A 176 31.23 -44.53 -23.74
N GLU A 177 29.98 -44.64 -24.23
CA GLU A 177 29.38 -43.66 -25.16
C GLU A 177 29.16 -42.30 -24.50
N VAL A 178 28.74 -42.27 -23.24
CA VAL A 178 28.53 -41.03 -22.45
C VAL A 178 29.87 -40.40 -22.09
N HIS A 179 30.82 -41.16 -21.55
CA HIS A 179 32.17 -40.70 -21.25
C HIS A 179 32.84 -40.12 -22.50
N LYS A 180 32.76 -40.82 -23.63
CA LYS A 180 33.29 -40.33 -24.91
C LYS A 180 32.61 -39.06 -25.37
N ALA A 181 31.28 -38.95 -25.28
CA ALA A 181 30.57 -37.73 -25.67
C ALA A 181 30.98 -36.53 -24.81
N TRP A 182 31.12 -36.69 -23.49
CA TRP A 182 31.58 -35.63 -22.59
C TRP A 182 33.06 -35.29 -22.79
N SER A 183 33.91 -36.27 -23.07
CA SER A 183 35.32 -36.04 -23.40
C SER A 183 35.47 -35.29 -24.73
N GLU A 184 34.72 -35.68 -25.78
CA GLU A 184 34.65 -34.93 -27.05
C GLU A 184 34.13 -33.51 -26.83
N ALA A 185 33.12 -33.31 -25.98
CA ALA A 185 32.57 -31.98 -25.67
C ALA A 185 33.54 -31.09 -24.89
N LEU A 186 34.12 -31.57 -23.79
CA LEU A 186 35.06 -30.81 -22.96
C LEU A 186 36.37 -30.52 -23.70
N ASN A 187 36.85 -31.43 -24.55
CA ASN A 187 38.00 -31.16 -25.41
C ASN A 187 37.66 -30.14 -26.51
N THR A 188 36.45 -30.16 -27.06
CA THR A 188 35.97 -29.12 -27.99
C THR A 188 35.90 -27.76 -27.30
N VAL A 189 35.40 -27.71 -26.05
CA VAL A 189 35.39 -26.49 -25.22
C VAL A 189 36.81 -25.98 -24.98
N ALA A 190 37.72 -26.82 -24.48
CA ALA A 190 39.12 -26.45 -24.23
C ALA A 190 39.83 -25.98 -25.51
N THR A 191 39.68 -26.70 -26.62
CA THR A 191 40.26 -26.33 -27.93
C THR A 191 39.69 -24.99 -28.43
N THR A 192 38.39 -24.73 -28.27
CA THR A 192 37.77 -23.44 -28.64
C THR A 192 38.27 -22.28 -27.77
N MET A 193 38.51 -22.54 -26.48
CA MET A 193 39.06 -21.53 -25.56
C MET A 193 40.56 -21.27 -25.78
N LEU A 194 41.32 -22.25 -26.27
CA LEU A 194 42.75 -22.14 -26.58
C LEU A 194 43.04 -21.64 -28.00
N ALA A 195 42.15 -21.88 -28.98
CA ALA A 195 42.31 -21.37 -30.35
C ALA A 195 42.29 -19.82 -30.42
N ALA A 196 41.85 -19.14 -29.37
CA ALA A 196 42.00 -17.69 -29.21
C ALA A 196 43.47 -17.21 -29.07
N GLU A 197 44.39 -18.13 -28.80
CA GLU A 197 45.85 -17.92 -28.77
C GLU A 197 46.49 -18.20 -30.16
N GLN A 198 45.68 -18.52 -31.19
CA GLN A 198 46.17 -18.97 -32.49
C GLN A 198 45.47 -18.32 -33.72
N THR A 199 45.76 -17.05 -33.96
CA THR A 199 45.78 -16.42 -35.32
C THR A 199 47.02 -15.48 -35.46
N GLY A 200 48.16 -15.89 -36.11
CA GLY A 200 49.50 -15.19 -36.09
C GLY A 200 50.61 -15.30 -37.23
N THR A 201 51.03 -14.47 -38.28
CA THR A 201 50.58 -13.85 -39.62
C THR A 201 51.12 -14.45 -40.92
N MET A 202 50.33 -14.19 -41.97
CA MET A 202 50.43 -14.37 -43.41
C MET A 202 50.57 -15.78 -43.99
N THR A 203 50.91 -15.83 -45.28
CA THR A 203 50.33 -16.71 -46.29
C THR A 203 51.35 -17.03 -47.38
N THR A 204 51.57 -18.33 -47.59
CA THR A 204 52.71 -18.96 -48.27
C THR A 204 52.78 -18.68 -49.76
N GLU A 205 53.99 -18.45 -50.26
CA GLU A 205 54.19 -18.23 -51.69
C GLU A 205 55.16 -19.21 -52.39
N ASP A 206 55.92 -20.13 -51.77
CA ASP A 206 56.65 -21.26 -52.42
C ASP A 206 56.28 -22.63 -51.85
N LYS A 207 55.88 -23.53 -52.77
CA LYS A 207 56.30 -24.92 -52.88
C LYS A 207 56.09 -25.45 -54.33
N THR A 208 56.59 -24.79 -55.39
CA THR A 208 56.82 -25.38 -56.74
C THR A 208 57.62 -24.47 -57.68
N MET A 209 58.78 -24.98 -58.10
CA MET A 209 59.16 -24.94 -59.52
C MET A 209 60.04 -26.17 -59.82
N ALA A 210 59.69 -26.93 -60.87
CA ALA A 210 60.16 -28.29 -61.10
C ALA A 210 61.70 -28.43 -61.17
N ALA A 211 62.33 -29.44 -60.58
CA ALA A 211 62.15 -30.86 -60.90
C ALA A 211 62.31 -31.22 -62.41
N SER A 212 63.04 -30.41 -63.18
CA SER A 212 63.27 -30.63 -64.64
C SER A 212 64.73 -30.42 -65.08
N LYS A 213 65.64 -31.34 -64.74
CA LYS A 213 66.99 -31.40 -65.35
C LYS A 213 67.56 -32.83 -65.44
N LYS A 214 66.88 -33.72 -66.17
CA LYS A 214 67.30 -35.12 -66.39
C LYS A 214 67.05 -35.64 -67.83
N VAL A 215 67.28 -34.78 -68.83
CA VAL A 215 67.39 -35.15 -70.25
C VAL A 215 68.51 -34.29 -70.86
N VAL A 216 69.15 -34.77 -71.92
CA VAL A 216 70.25 -34.12 -72.66
C VAL A 216 71.56 -33.98 -71.88
N GLU A 217 72.35 -35.07 -71.83
CA GLU A 217 73.76 -35.07 -72.23
C GLU A 217 74.30 -36.52 -72.32
N THR A 218 73.98 -37.20 -73.42
CA THR A 218 74.46 -38.55 -73.73
C THR A 218 74.82 -38.64 -75.22
N GLN A 219 76.09 -38.96 -75.51
CA GLN A 219 76.66 -39.42 -76.80
C GLN A 219 76.70 -38.46 -78.01
N LEU A 220 77.94 -38.19 -78.48
CA LEU A 220 78.49 -38.11 -79.87
C LEU A 220 79.79 -37.25 -79.85
N GLY A 221 80.79 -37.36 -80.75
CA GLY A 221 81.13 -38.40 -81.74
C GLY A 221 81.58 -37.85 -83.11
N THR A 222 82.69 -38.25 -83.76
CA THR A 222 83.88 -39.05 -83.33
C THR A 222 85.01 -39.03 -84.39
N VAL A 223 86.29 -39.22 -83.99
CA VAL A 223 87.43 -39.73 -84.81
C VAL A 223 88.07 -38.82 -85.90
N GLY A 224 89.36 -39.08 -86.23
CA GLY A 224 90.12 -38.63 -87.43
C GLY A 224 90.94 -39.82 -88.02
N VAL A 225 91.81 -39.73 -89.03
CA VAL A 225 92.67 -38.64 -89.55
C VAL A 225 93.14 -38.95 -91.01
N MET A 226 93.58 -37.92 -91.76
CA MET A 226 94.37 -37.92 -93.03
C MET A 226 93.69 -38.24 -94.39
N GLY A 227 93.78 -37.27 -95.31
CA GLY A 227 93.40 -37.40 -96.74
C GLY A 227 93.54 -36.10 -97.56
N ASP A 228 94.73 -35.90 -98.15
CA ASP A 228 95.09 -34.87 -99.16
C ASP A 228 95.07 -33.36 -98.77
N LEU A 229 96.02 -32.60 -99.31
CA LEU A 229 96.35 -31.23 -98.90
C LEU A 229 95.42 -30.17 -99.52
N GLU A 230 95.02 -30.37 -100.77
CA GLU A 230 94.14 -29.43 -101.49
C GLU A 230 92.70 -29.47 -100.93
N SER A 231 92.27 -30.64 -100.47
CA SER A 231 91.05 -30.85 -99.67
C SER A 231 91.07 -30.02 -98.39
N MET A 232 92.17 -30.02 -97.63
CA MET A 232 92.29 -29.20 -96.41
C MET A 232 92.18 -27.70 -96.70
N LYS A 233 92.73 -27.22 -97.83
CA LYS A 233 92.61 -25.82 -98.22
C LYS A 233 91.14 -25.45 -98.50
N ASN A 234 90.39 -26.28 -99.23
CA ASN A 234 88.96 -26.07 -99.45
C ASN A 234 88.13 -26.14 -98.15
N ILE A 235 88.48 -27.04 -97.23
CA ILE A 235 87.80 -27.14 -95.92
C ILE A 235 87.99 -25.85 -95.10
N LEU A 236 89.19 -25.24 -95.13
CA LEU A 236 89.44 -23.96 -94.46
C LEU A 236 88.71 -22.80 -95.17
N GLU A 237 88.80 -22.72 -96.51
CA GLU A 237 88.21 -21.67 -97.34
C GLU A 237 86.69 -21.54 -97.15
N TYR A 238 86.00 -22.68 -97.04
CA TYR A 238 84.54 -22.75 -96.88
C TYR A 238 84.10 -23.14 -95.45
N ALA A 239 84.98 -23.03 -94.44
CA ALA A 239 84.58 -23.26 -93.06
C ALA A 239 83.48 -22.26 -92.63
N PRO A 240 82.43 -22.69 -91.90
CA PRO A 240 81.33 -21.83 -91.48
C PRO A 240 81.70 -20.86 -90.35
N ILE A 241 82.86 -21.05 -89.72
CA ILE A 241 83.48 -20.12 -88.77
C ILE A 241 84.41 -19.16 -89.52
N ASN A 242 84.60 -17.96 -88.96
CA ASN A 242 85.62 -17.03 -89.44
C ASN A 242 87.01 -17.63 -89.12
N ILE A 243 87.90 -17.73 -90.12
CA ILE A 243 89.29 -18.19 -89.93
C ILE A 243 90.26 -17.20 -90.59
N MET A 244 91.27 -16.79 -89.83
CA MET A 244 92.46 -16.07 -90.29
C MET A 244 93.70 -16.89 -89.92
N ILE A 245 94.69 -16.94 -90.80
CA ILE A 245 95.98 -17.60 -90.55
C ILE A 245 97.11 -16.62 -90.88
N ALA A 246 98.00 -16.41 -89.90
CA ALA A 246 99.25 -15.70 -90.07
C ALA A 246 100.44 -16.68 -90.11
N ASP A 247 101.52 -16.27 -90.76
CA ASP A 247 102.80 -17.00 -90.79
C ASP A 247 103.66 -16.76 -89.53
N ALA A 248 104.86 -17.33 -89.51
CA ALA A 248 105.81 -17.22 -88.40
C ALA A 248 106.37 -15.80 -88.21
N ASP A 249 106.32 -14.96 -89.25
CA ASP A 249 106.67 -13.53 -89.21
C ASP A 249 105.43 -12.64 -88.87
N GLU A 250 104.32 -13.26 -88.46
CA GLU A 250 103.08 -12.64 -88.01
C GLU A 250 102.36 -11.82 -89.10
N ASN A 251 102.53 -12.22 -90.36
CA ASN A 251 101.82 -11.68 -91.53
C ASN A 251 100.67 -12.60 -91.93
N ILE A 252 99.51 -12.02 -92.23
CA ILE A 252 98.29 -12.77 -92.55
C ILE A 252 98.39 -13.33 -93.97
N VAL A 253 98.69 -14.63 -94.07
CA VAL A 253 98.84 -15.36 -95.35
C VAL A 253 97.51 -15.89 -95.89
N PHE A 254 96.48 -16.00 -95.04
CA PHE A 254 95.18 -16.54 -95.43
C PHE A 254 94.05 -15.98 -94.55
N VAL A 255 92.91 -15.68 -95.15
CA VAL A 255 91.63 -15.39 -94.50
C VAL A 255 90.57 -16.12 -95.29
N ASN A 256 89.74 -16.94 -94.64
CA ASN A 256 88.72 -17.70 -95.36
C ASN A 256 87.58 -16.81 -95.85
N LYS A 257 86.84 -17.27 -96.86
CA LYS A 257 85.72 -16.53 -97.44
C LYS A 257 84.73 -16.01 -96.39
N LYS A 258 84.41 -16.81 -95.36
CA LYS A 258 83.47 -16.42 -94.30
C LYS A 258 83.99 -15.25 -93.45
N ALA A 259 85.24 -15.30 -93.02
CA ALA A 259 85.90 -14.19 -92.35
C ALA A 259 85.97 -12.94 -93.23
N MET A 260 86.30 -13.08 -94.52
CA MET A 260 86.36 -11.96 -95.45
C MET A 260 84.99 -11.30 -95.67
N GLU A 261 83.92 -12.10 -95.78
CA GLU A 261 82.53 -11.60 -95.84
C GLU A 261 82.17 -10.80 -94.58
N VAL A 262 82.50 -11.30 -93.38
CA VAL A 262 82.24 -10.60 -92.10
C VAL A 262 83.06 -9.31 -92.01
N LEU A 263 84.37 -9.35 -92.25
CA LEU A 263 85.25 -8.17 -92.20
C LEU A 263 84.84 -7.09 -93.21
N THR A 264 84.27 -7.49 -94.36
CA THR A 264 83.70 -6.56 -95.34
C THR A 264 82.37 -5.96 -94.86
N GLN A 265 81.48 -6.77 -94.28
CA GLN A 265 80.20 -6.30 -93.73
C GLN A 265 80.37 -5.31 -92.56
N VAL A 266 81.45 -5.44 -91.79
CA VAL A 266 81.78 -4.51 -90.70
C VAL A 266 82.95 -3.57 -91.02
N GLU A 267 83.34 -3.38 -92.29
CA GLU A 267 84.49 -2.54 -92.66
C GLU A 267 84.33 -1.09 -92.12
N ASP A 268 83.15 -0.49 -92.28
CA ASP A 268 82.87 0.88 -91.79
C ASP A 268 82.93 0.98 -90.26
N GLU A 269 82.43 -0.03 -89.53
CA GLU A 269 82.46 -0.01 -88.05
C GLU A 269 83.85 -0.34 -87.50
N LEU A 270 84.57 -1.29 -88.11
CA LEU A 270 85.98 -1.56 -87.81
C LEU A 270 86.86 -0.34 -88.11
N ALA A 271 86.59 0.42 -89.17
CA ALA A 271 87.33 1.64 -89.48
C ALA A 271 87.19 2.74 -88.41
N THR A 272 86.12 2.73 -87.59
CA THR A 272 86.01 3.60 -86.40
C THR A 272 86.86 3.13 -85.22
N TYR A 273 87.12 1.82 -85.13
CA TYR A 273 87.89 1.20 -84.04
C TYR A 273 89.39 1.07 -84.36
N LEU A 274 89.71 0.98 -85.65
CA LEU A 274 91.02 0.79 -86.27
C LEU A 274 91.12 1.73 -87.51
N PRO A 275 91.57 2.98 -87.34
CA PRO A 275 91.57 3.98 -88.41
C PRO A 275 92.34 3.53 -89.66
N GLY A 276 91.67 3.52 -90.81
CA GLY A 276 92.25 3.06 -92.07
C GLY A 276 92.27 1.53 -92.25
N PHE A 277 91.40 0.80 -91.56
CA PHE A 277 91.08 -0.60 -91.86
C PHE A 277 90.42 -0.75 -93.24
N LYS A 278 90.79 -1.80 -93.97
CA LYS A 278 90.10 -2.27 -95.19
C LYS A 278 90.17 -3.80 -95.26
N ALA A 279 89.04 -4.48 -95.45
CA ALA A 279 88.97 -5.94 -95.51
C ALA A 279 89.82 -6.52 -96.64
N SER A 280 89.83 -5.85 -97.79
CA SER A 280 90.64 -6.22 -98.96
C SER A 280 92.17 -6.08 -98.77
N GLU A 281 92.63 -5.35 -97.74
CA GLU A 281 94.06 -5.19 -97.40
C GLU A 281 94.49 -6.10 -96.22
N VAL A 282 93.61 -6.99 -95.74
CA VAL A 282 93.91 -7.85 -94.57
C VAL A 282 94.92 -8.95 -94.92
N VAL A 283 94.79 -9.59 -96.08
CA VAL A 283 95.75 -10.61 -96.54
C VAL A 283 97.01 -9.93 -97.07
N GLY A 284 98.18 -10.35 -96.58
CA GLY A 284 99.47 -9.69 -96.80
C GLY A 284 99.81 -8.58 -95.79
N GLY A 285 98.88 -8.24 -94.89
CA GLY A 285 99.12 -7.33 -93.77
C GLY A 285 99.61 -8.06 -92.50
N SER A 286 100.37 -7.38 -91.65
CA SER A 286 100.73 -7.92 -90.32
C SER A 286 99.54 -7.85 -89.36
N ILE A 287 99.31 -8.94 -88.61
CA ILE A 287 98.13 -9.10 -87.73
C ILE A 287 98.03 -8.00 -86.66
N HIS A 288 99.17 -7.48 -86.22
CA HIS A 288 99.27 -6.44 -85.19
C HIS A 288 98.63 -5.11 -85.59
N ARG A 289 98.46 -4.84 -86.90
CA ARG A 289 97.77 -3.65 -87.42
C ARG A 289 96.29 -3.61 -87.02
N TYR A 290 95.73 -4.76 -86.63
CA TYR A 290 94.31 -4.92 -86.31
C TYR A 290 94.03 -5.01 -84.79
N HIS A 291 94.96 -4.54 -83.97
CA HIS A 291 94.82 -4.39 -82.53
C HIS A 291 95.23 -2.98 -82.06
N LYS A 292 94.58 -2.48 -80.99
CA LYS A 292 94.84 -1.14 -80.43
C LYS A 292 96.21 -1.00 -79.74
N ASP A 293 96.82 -2.11 -79.35
CA ASP A 293 98.18 -2.17 -78.79
C ASP A 293 98.97 -3.26 -79.54
N PRO A 294 99.69 -2.89 -80.62
CA PRO A 294 100.46 -3.83 -81.45
C PRO A 294 101.56 -4.58 -80.67
N ASP A 295 102.24 -3.91 -79.74
CA ASP A 295 103.41 -4.46 -79.07
C ASP A 295 103.02 -5.39 -77.90
N ALA A 296 101.90 -5.11 -77.21
CA ALA A 296 101.32 -6.06 -76.27
C ALA A 296 100.88 -7.37 -76.97
N ILE A 297 100.36 -7.30 -78.21
CA ILE A 297 99.96 -8.50 -78.95
C ILE A 297 101.18 -9.32 -79.39
N LYS A 298 102.24 -8.71 -79.93
CA LYS A 298 103.53 -9.40 -80.17
C LYS A 298 104.04 -10.14 -78.94
N GLY A 299 104.08 -9.45 -77.79
CA GLY A 299 104.53 -10.03 -76.54
C GLY A 299 103.69 -11.22 -76.07
N ILE A 300 102.41 -11.30 -76.44
CA ILE A 300 101.54 -12.40 -76.06
C ILE A 300 101.55 -13.53 -77.10
N LEU A 301 101.62 -13.24 -78.39
CA LEU A 301 101.73 -14.26 -79.44
C LEU A 301 103.03 -15.06 -79.31
N ALA A 302 104.18 -14.37 -79.14
CA ALA A 302 105.48 -15.00 -78.95
C ALA A 302 105.54 -15.96 -77.74
N ASN A 303 104.74 -15.71 -76.70
CA ASN A 303 104.69 -16.52 -75.48
C ASN A 303 103.68 -17.69 -75.52
N LEU A 304 102.81 -17.79 -76.53
CA LEU A 304 101.92 -18.96 -76.68
C LEU A 304 102.75 -20.22 -77.00
N GLY A 305 102.68 -21.25 -76.15
CA GLY A 305 103.26 -22.57 -76.41
C GLY A 305 102.48 -23.39 -77.44
N PRO A 306 103.04 -24.47 -78.00
CA PRO A 306 102.45 -25.21 -79.14
C PRO A 306 101.00 -25.70 -78.99
N ASN A 307 100.51 -25.90 -77.77
CA ASN A 307 99.15 -26.35 -77.47
C ASN A 307 98.27 -25.27 -76.82
N ASP A 308 98.78 -24.04 -76.64
CA ASP A 308 98.05 -22.99 -75.95
C ASP A 308 96.97 -22.35 -76.83
N SER A 309 95.93 -21.83 -76.19
CA SER A 309 94.91 -21.00 -76.84
C SER A 309 94.63 -19.76 -76.01
N ARG A 310 94.53 -18.60 -76.66
CA ARG A 310 94.10 -17.36 -76.01
C ARG A 310 92.73 -16.97 -76.54
N LYS A 311 91.75 -16.92 -75.64
CA LYS A 311 90.44 -16.29 -75.90
C LYS A 311 90.46 -14.80 -75.54
N GLY A 312 89.63 -14.02 -76.22
CA GLY A 312 89.41 -12.60 -75.96
C GLY A 312 88.08 -12.13 -76.55
N GLU A 313 87.63 -10.96 -76.13
CA GLU A 313 86.44 -10.30 -76.67
C GLU A 313 86.89 -8.94 -77.24
N ILE A 314 86.37 -8.56 -78.41
CA ILE A 314 86.53 -7.23 -78.98
C ILE A 314 85.16 -6.64 -79.34
N THR A 315 84.96 -5.37 -79.01
CA THR A 315 83.69 -4.66 -79.17
C THR A 315 83.81 -3.46 -80.12
N PRO A 316 83.96 -3.68 -81.44
CA PRO A 316 83.96 -2.62 -82.43
C PRO A 316 82.53 -2.11 -82.69
N GLY A 317 82.27 -0.86 -82.31
CA GLY A 317 80.98 -0.22 -82.55
C GLY A 317 79.87 -0.86 -81.70
N ARG A 318 78.85 -1.41 -82.37
CA ARG A 318 77.76 -2.17 -81.71
C ARG A 318 78.02 -3.68 -81.64
N PHE A 319 79.00 -4.19 -82.37
CA PHE A 319 79.25 -5.63 -82.47
C PHE A 319 80.08 -6.13 -81.28
N ILE A 320 79.79 -7.37 -80.84
CA ILE A 320 80.54 -8.09 -79.81
C ILE A 320 81.11 -9.35 -80.46
N PHE A 321 82.43 -9.39 -80.70
CA PHE A 321 83.11 -10.55 -81.26
C PHE A 321 83.94 -11.27 -80.19
N GLU A 322 83.61 -12.52 -79.91
CA GLU A 322 84.49 -13.43 -79.16
C GLU A 322 85.49 -14.08 -80.14
N HIS A 323 86.78 -14.00 -79.84
CA HIS A 323 87.86 -14.57 -80.66
C HIS A 323 88.74 -15.55 -79.88
N GLU A 324 89.39 -16.47 -80.61
CA GLU A 324 90.36 -17.44 -80.08
C GLU A 324 91.56 -17.54 -81.02
N THR A 325 92.77 -17.41 -80.47
CA THR A 325 94.05 -17.52 -81.19
C THR A 325 94.85 -18.72 -80.70
N ARG A 326 95.44 -19.48 -81.63
CA ARG A 326 96.31 -20.65 -81.38
C ARG A 326 97.53 -20.61 -82.28
N PRO A 327 98.72 -21.06 -81.86
CA PRO A 327 99.85 -21.23 -82.78
C PRO A 327 99.64 -22.42 -83.72
N LEU A 328 100.28 -22.36 -84.89
CA LEU A 328 100.37 -23.43 -85.87
C LEU A 328 101.82 -23.93 -85.90
N THR A 329 102.05 -25.24 -85.83
CA THR A 329 103.41 -25.82 -85.76
C THR A 329 103.64 -26.93 -86.79
N ASP A 330 104.90 -27.19 -87.13
CA ASP A 330 105.31 -28.35 -87.93
C ASP A 330 105.29 -29.64 -87.08
N ALA A 331 105.59 -30.79 -87.73
CA ALA A 331 105.65 -32.09 -87.07
C ALA A 331 106.81 -32.25 -86.06
N ASN A 332 107.74 -31.28 -85.98
CA ASN A 332 108.85 -31.22 -85.03
C ASN A 332 108.57 -30.23 -83.87
N GLY A 333 107.44 -29.53 -83.89
CA GLY A 333 107.06 -28.51 -82.90
C GLY A 333 107.56 -27.08 -83.20
N ASN A 334 108.18 -26.83 -84.37
CA ASN A 334 108.57 -25.50 -84.79
C ASN A 334 107.33 -24.68 -85.17
N ARG A 335 107.28 -23.39 -84.81
CA ARG A 335 106.14 -22.52 -85.16
C ARG A 335 106.15 -22.17 -86.65
N LEU A 336 105.07 -22.51 -87.34
CA LEU A 336 104.79 -22.12 -88.73
C LEU A 336 103.94 -20.84 -88.80
N GLY A 337 103.23 -20.49 -87.73
CA GLY A 337 102.43 -19.28 -87.64
C GLY A 337 101.35 -19.34 -86.57
N TYR A 338 100.18 -18.76 -86.85
CA TYR A 338 99.03 -18.69 -85.94
C TYR A 338 97.70 -18.83 -86.68
N VAL A 339 96.72 -19.45 -86.05
CA VAL A 339 95.31 -19.49 -86.47
C VAL A 339 94.49 -18.62 -85.51
N VAL A 340 93.60 -17.79 -86.04
CA VAL A 340 92.61 -17.01 -85.29
C VAL A 340 91.21 -17.32 -85.81
N GLN A 341 90.29 -17.59 -84.89
CA GLN A 341 88.86 -17.80 -85.17
C GLN A 341 88.01 -16.85 -84.33
N TRP A 342 86.83 -16.42 -84.82
CA TRP A 342 85.92 -15.55 -84.05
C TRP A 342 84.45 -15.68 -84.44
N ASN A 343 83.54 -15.33 -83.53
CA ASN A 343 82.08 -15.35 -83.68
C ASN A 343 81.44 -14.04 -83.14
N ASP A 344 80.29 -13.65 -83.69
CA ASP A 344 79.46 -12.54 -83.21
C ASP A 344 78.43 -13.04 -82.17
N VAL A 345 78.27 -12.35 -81.04
CA VAL A 345 77.32 -12.69 -79.96
C VAL A 345 76.33 -11.55 -79.62
N THR A 346 76.25 -10.51 -80.45
CA THR A 346 75.60 -9.23 -80.15
C THR A 346 74.12 -9.34 -79.75
N GLU A 347 73.27 -9.96 -80.56
CA GLU A 347 71.82 -10.04 -80.29
C GLU A 347 71.48 -10.75 -78.98
N GLN A 348 72.26 -11.77 -78.63
CA GLN A 348 71.98 -12.65 -77.50
C GLN A 348 72.13 -11.89 -76.17
N ARG A 349 73.07 -10.92 -76.11
CA ARG A 349 73.30 -10.07 -74.93
C ARG A 349 72.16 -9.08 -74.71
N ILE A 350 71.72 -8.39 -75.77
CA ILE A 350 70.70 -7.31 -75.69
C ILE A 350 69.36 -7.84 -75.15
N LYS A 351 68.93 -9.03 -75.59
CA LYS A 351 67.70 -9.68 -75.13
C LYS A 351 67.74 -10.00 -73.61
N GLN A 352 68.92 -10.32 -73.07
CA GLN A 352 69.09 -10.66 -71.66
C GLN A 352 69.09 -9.44 -70.72
N GLU A 353 69.55 -8.28 -71.18
CA GLU A 353 69.48 -7.04 -70.39
C GLU A 353 68.06 -6.47 -70.29
N GLN A 354 67.25 -6.56 -71.35
CA GLN A 354 65.88 -6.03 -71.33
C GLN A 354 64.98 -6.76 -70.30
N ALA A 355 65.09 -8.09 -70.21
CA ALA A 355 64.37 -8.87 -69.21
C ALA A 355 64.75 -8.45 -67.77
N ASN A 356 66.05 -8.35 -67.49
CA ASN A 356 66.57 -7.89 -66.19
C ASN A 356 66.11 -6.47 -65.81
N ARG A 357 65.84 -5.60 -66.79
CA ARG A 357 65.35 -4.24 -66.54
C ARG A 357 63.87 -4.20 -66.17
N LEU A 358 63.04 -5.03 -66.80
CA LEU A 358 61.61 -5.13 -66.47
C LEU A 358 61.41 -5.74 -65.08
N GLN A 359 62.14 -6.82 -64.77
CA GLN A 359 62.10 -7.47 -63.45
C GLN A 359 62.34 -6.47 -62.30
N LYS A 360 63.45 -5.73 -62.37
CA LYS A 360 63.84 -4.72 -61.38
C LYS A 360 62.87 -3.54 -61.25
N ALA A 361 62.03 -3.28 -62.25
CA ALA A 361 61.01 -2.24 -62.17
C ALA A 361 59.80 -2.69 -61.34
N ILE A 362 59.45 -3.98 -61.38
CA ILE A 362 58.37 -4.57 -60.57
C ILE A 362 58.85 -4.81 -59.14
N ASP A 363 60.09 -5.27 -58.96
CA ASP A 363 60.72 -5.48 -57.64
C ASP A 363 60.73 -4.19 -56.79
N GLY A 364 60.85 -3.03 -57.44
CA GLY A 364 60.89 -1.70 -56.80
C GLY A 364 59.54 -1.01 -56.61
N ALA A 365 58.42 -1.64 -56.98
CA ALA A 365 57.08 -1.05 -56.80
C ALA A 365 56.64 -1.11 -55.33
N GLN A 366 56.02 -0.03 -54.83
CA GLN A 366 55.49 0.03 -53.45
C GLN A 366 54.13 -0.66 -53.28
N THR A 367 53.36 -0.82 -54.36
CA THR A 367 52.17 -1.69 -54.35
C THR A 367 52.63 -3.13 -54.16
N ALA A 368 52.16 -3.81 -53.11
CA ALA A 368 52.38 -5.23 -52.94
C ALA A 368 51.66 -5.98 -54.08
N MET A 369 52.45 -6.63 -54.93
CA MET A 369 52.00 -7.36 -56.11
C MET A 369 52.52 -8.81 -56.11
N MET A 370 51.67 -9.75 -56.53
CA MET A 370 51.90 -11.17 -56.73
C MET A 370 51.46 -11.54 -58.15
N THR A 371 52.09 -12.53 -58.80
CA THR A 371 51.51 -13.20 -59.97
C THR A 371 51.39 -14.69 -59.74
N ILE A 372 50.29 -15.28 -60.23
CA ILE A 372 50.02 -16.71 -60.21
C ILE A 372 49.77 -17.22 -61.63
N ASP A 373 50.03 -18.49 -61.91
CA ASP A 373 49.73 -19.13 -63.19
C ASP A 373 48.29 -19.70 -63.26
N ARG A 374 48.00 -20.47 -64.32
CA ARG A 374 46.70 -21.12 -64.56
C ARG A 374 46.36 -22.23 -63.55
N ASP A 375 47.37 -22.86 -62.96
CA ASP A 375 47.19 -23.87 -61.91
C ASP A 375 47.09 -23.22 -60.51
N LEU A 376 47.07 -21.88 -60.46
CA LEU A 376 47.05 -21.02 -59.28
C LEU A 376 48.33 -21.08 -58.45
N VAL A 377 49.45 -21.46 -59.07
CA VAL A 377 50.79 -21.44 -58.49
C VAL A 377 51.39 -20.03 -58.55
N ILE A 378 51.92 -19.49 -57.44
CA ILE A 378 52.66 -18.23 -57.43
C ILE A 378 53.92 -18.37 -58.28
N THR A 379 54.05 -17.51 -59.28
CA THR A 379 55.16 -17.48 -60.24
C THR A 379 56.10 -16.29 -60.04
N TYR A 380 55.64 -15.23 -59.38
CA TYR A 380 56.44 -14.08 -58.99
C TYR A 380 55.73 -13.26 -57.89
N LEU A 381 56.51 -12.46 -57.16
CA LEU A 381 56.06 -11.56 -56.10
C LEU A 381 57.14 -10.50 -55.80
N ASN A 382 56.75 -9.26 -55.52
CA ASN A 382 57.70 -8.16 -55.32
C ASN A 382 58.09 -7.94 -53.85
N GLU A 383 59.09 -7.07 -53.59
CA GLU A 383 59.56 -6.80 -52.22
C GLU A 383 58.49 -6.14 -51.34
N ALA A 384 57.53 -5.41 -51.92
CA ALA A 384 56.39 -4.89 -51.17
C ALA A 384 55.47 -6.02 -50.68
N THR A 385 55.20 -7.04 -51.51
CA THR A 385 54.51 -8.27 -51.10
C THR A 385 55.29 -8.99 -50.00
N LYS A 386 56.59 -9.26 -50.19
CA LYS A 386 57.42 -9.88 -49.12
C LYS A 386 57.42 -9.07 -47.83
N LYS A 387 57.47 -7.74 -47.91
CA LYS A 387 57.45 -6.88 -46.73
C LYS A 387 56.12 -6.99 -46.01
N VAL A 388 54.99 -6.88 -46.71
CA VAL A 388 53.65 -7.07 -46.13
C VAL A 388 53.54 -8.46 -45.48
N LEU A 389 54.01 -9.51 -46.17
CA LEU A 389 54.03 -10.91 -45.72
C LEU A 389 54.99 -11.22 -44.55
N ARG A 390 55.98 -10.36 -44.28
CA ARG A 390 56.92 -10.48 -43.13
C ARG A 390 56.57 -9.56 -41.95
N ASP A 391 56.22 -8.30 -42.24
CA ASP A 391 55.74 -7.32 -41.25
C ASP A 391 54.61 -7.95 -40.44
N ASN A 392 53.71 -8.59 -41.19
CA ASN A 392 52.73 -9.47 -40.67
C ASN A 392 53.26 -10.91 -40.86
N GLU A 393 54.06 -11.39 -39.91
CA GLU A 393 54.26 -12.84 -39.66
C GLU A 393 53.78 -13.29 -38.24
N ALA A 394 53.10 -12.40 -37.44
CA ALA A 394 52.36 -12.63 -36.16
C ALA A 394 50.85 -12.11 -35.95
N ALA A 395 49.88 -12.32 -36.89
CA ALA A 395 48.37 -12.28 -36.77
C ALA A 395 47.49 -13.32 -37.61
N LEU A 396 48.07 -14.27 -38.39
CA LEU A 396 47.57 -15.39 -39.28
C LEU A 396 48.39 -16.74 -39.49
N GLN A 397 49.73 -16.98 -39.32
CA GLN A 397 50.35 -18.34 -39.45
C GLN A 397 49.56 -19.34 -38.62
N GLU A 398 49.13 -18.92 -37.45
CA GLU A 398 48.31 -19.76 -36.58
C GLU A 398 46.91 -20.10 -37.23
N ILE A 399 46.51 -19.45 -38.33
CA ILE A 399 45.44 -19.86 -39.29
C ILE A 399 45.97 -20.84 -40.37
N TYR A 400 47.19 -20.62 -40.87
CA TYR A 400 47.86 -21.45 -41.88
C TYR A 400 49.21 -21.99 -41.38
N PRO A 401 49.26 -23.00 -40.46
CA PRO A 401 50.46 -23.31 -39.65
C PRO A 401 51.66 -23.92 -40.39
N SER A 402 51.67 -23.85 -41.72
CA SER A 402 52.79 -24.21 -42.59
C SER A 402 53.25 -23.06 -43.49
N PHE A 403 52.86 -21.82 -43.16
CA PHE A 403 53.39 -20.61 -43.77
C PHE A 403 54.84 -20.34 -43.35
N SER A 404 55.60 -19.77 -44.27
CA SER A 404 56.74 -18.91 -43.96
C SER A 404 56.90 -17.86 -45.07
N ALA A 405 57.19 -16.61 -44.69
CA ALA A 405 57.33 -15.47 -45.59
C ALA A 405 58.63 -15.44 -46.42
N ASP A 406 59.53 -16.39 -46.17
CA ASP A 406 60.70 -16.64 -47.02
C ASP A 406 60.54 -17.92 -47.86
N ASN A 407 59.60 -18.81 -47.51
CA ASN A 407 59.22 -19.95 -48.33
C ASN A 407 58.17 -19.48 -49.33
N ILE A 408 58.70 -18.74 -50.32
CA ILE A 408 58.03 -17.75 -51.15
C ILE A 408 58.64 -17.78 -52.57
N LEU A 409 57.78 -17.88 -53.62
CA LEU A 409 58.05 -18.16 -55.06
C LEU A 409 57.77 -19.62 -55.57
N GLY A 410 56.49 -20.05 -55.62
CA GLY A 410 56.00 -21.35 -56.10
C GLY A 410 54.76 -22.05 -55.46
N THR A 411 54.11 -21.64 -54.35
CA THR A 411 52.96 -22.42 -53.77
C THR A 411 51.71 -22.30 -54.63
N CYS A 412 50.70 -23.13 -54.41
CA CYS A 412 49.36 -22.87 -54.92
C CYS A 412 48.50 -22.07 -53.92
N ILE A 413 47.87 -20.96 -54.34
CA ILE A 413 47.01 -20.13 -53.46
C ILE A 413 45.75 -20.86 -52.95
N ASP A 414 45.42 -22.05 -53.49
CA ASP A 414 44.38 -22.93 -52.97
C ASP A 414 44.46 -23.10 -51.45
N MET A 415 45.68 -23.16 -50.88
CA MET A 415 45.88 -23.39 -49.44
C MET A 415 45.39 -22.24 -48.54
N PHE A 416 45.07 -21.06 -49.09
CA PHE A 416 44.46 -19.95 -48.34
C PHE A 416 42.93 -19.96 -48.42
N HIS A 417 42.36 -20.62 -49.43
CA HIS A 417 40.95 -20.53 -49.77
C HIS A 417 40.17 -21.67 -49.13
N LYS A 418 39.21 -21.36 -48.25
CA LYS A 418 38.32 -22.38 -47.63
C LYS A 418 37.51 -23.19 -48.64
N ASN A 419 37.35 -22.69 -49.87
CA ASN A 419 36.81 -23.43 -51.01
C ASN A 419 37.68 -23.20 -52.27
N PRO A 420 38.74 -24.00 -52.48
CA PRO A 420 39.64 -23.84 -53.62
C PRO A 420 38.95 -24.04 -54.97
N ALA A 421 37.95 -24.92 -55.04
CA ALA A 421 37.20 -25.18 -56.27
C ALA A 421 36.43 -23.93 -56.74
N HIS A 422 35.90 -23.12 -55.81
CA HIS A 422 35.29 -21.84 -56.14
C HIS A 422 36.31 -20.84 -56.67
N GLN A 423 37.49 -20.71 -56.04
CA GLN A 423 38.53 -19.78 -56.49
C GLN A 423 39.08 -20.19 -57.87
N ARG A 424 39.29 -21.48 -58.12
CA ARG A 424 39.62 -22.01 -59.45
C ARG A 424 38.53 -21.73 -60.49
N GLN A 425 37.26 -21.82 -60.14
CA GLN A 425 36.17 -21.45 -61.05
C GLN A 425 36.13 -19.94 -61.33
N LEU A 426 36.40 -19.10 -60.33
CA LEU A 426 36.46 -17.65 -60.50
C LEU A 426 37.63 -17.23 -61.38
N LEU A 427 38.83 -17.73 -61.12
CA LEU A 427 40.07 -17.30 -61.79
C LEU A 427 40.38 -18.04 -63.11
N SER A 428 39.69 -19.13 -63.44
CA SER A 428 39.93 -19.85 -64.71
C SER A 428 39.31 -19.18 -65.94
N ASN A 429 38.39 -18.23 -65.76
CA ASN A 429 37.77 -17.45 -66.84
C ASN A 429 38.23 -15.99 -66.76
N PRO A 430 39.06 -15.48 -67.71
CA PRO A 430 39.56 -14.10 -67.66
C PRO A 430 38.46 -13.04 -67.78
N ASN A 431 37.25 -13.38 -68.26
CA ASN A 431 36.11 -12.46 -68.28
C ASN A 431 35.54 -12.15 -66.87
N ASN A 432 35.97 -12.88 -65.84
CA ASN A 432 35.64 -12.59 -64.44
C ASN A 432 36.58 -11.54 -63.81
N LEU A 433 37.55 -11.02 -64.57
CA LEU A 433 38.61 -10.13 -64.10
C LEU A 433 38.59 -8.79 -64.87
N PRO A 434 38.91 -7.65 -64.23
CA PRO A 434 39.38 -7.53 -62.85
C PRO A 434 38.29 -7.75 -61.79
N PHE A 435 38.71 -8.22 -60.62
CA PHE A 435 37.87 -8.49 -59.44
C PHE A 435 38.46 -7.79 -58.21
N GLU A 436 37.61 -7.18 -57.36
CA GLU A 436 38.03 -6.44 -56.16
C GLU A 436 37.17 -6.84 -54.95
N THR A 437 37.79 -7.03 -53.78
CA THR A 437 37.09 -7.27 -52.51
C THR A 437 37.98 -6.99 -51.30
N ASP A 438 37.37 -6.66 -50.16
CA ASP A 438 38.02 -6.80 -48.85
C ASP A 438 37.90 -8.28 -48.43
N ILE A 439 39.02 -8.99 -48.25
CA ILE A 439 39.05 -10.31 -47.61
C ILE A 439 39.41 -10.18 -46.13
N HIS A 440 38.82 -11.05 -45.31
CA HIS A 440 39.10 -11.12 -43.88
C HIS A 440 39.84 -12.41 -43.58
N VAL A 441 41.01 -12.27 -42.98
CA VAL A 441 41.91 -13.37 -42.65
C VAL A 441 42.31 -13.14 -41.19
N GLY A 442 41.72 -13.91 -40.28
CA GLY A 442 41.85 -13.70 -38.84
C GLY A 442 41.48 -12.28 -38.40
N PRO A 443 42.35 -11.57 -37.67
CA PRO A 443 42.14 -10.19 -37.24
C PRO A 443 42.47 -9.17 -38.34
N LEU A 444 43.02 -9.58 -39.50
CA LEU A 444 43.39 -8.66 -40.58
C LEU A 444 42.34 -8.60 -41.69
N THR A 445 42.12 -7.39 -42.22
CA THR A 445 41.36 -7.11 -43.43
C THR A 445 42.32 -6.67 -44.54
N PHE A 446 42.41 -7.47 -45.61
CA PHE A 446 43.17 -7.12 -46.81
C PHE A 446 42.24 -6.71 -47.93
N HIS A 447 42.43 -5.51 -48.47
CA HIS A 447 41.83 -5.12 -49.75
C HIS A 447 42.63 -5.76 -50.88
N ILE A 448 41.99 -6.50 -51.78
CA ILE A 448 42.65 -7.22 -52.89
C ILE A 448 41.98 -6.87 -54.23
N ARG A 449 42.81 -6.59 -55.24
CA ARG A 449 42.45 -6.56 -56.66
C ARG A 449 43.13 -7.72 -57.39
N VAL A 450 42.40 -8.40 -58.28
CA VAL A 450 42.92 -9.47 -59.15
C VAL A 450 42.69 -9.10 -60.61
N SER A 451 43.69 -9.30 -61.48
CA SER A 451 43.67 -8.98 -62.91
C SER A 451 44.25 -10.11 -63.77
N ALA A 452 43.79 -10.28 -65.02
CA ALA A 452 44.25 -11.34 -65.91
C ALA A 452 45.62 -11.04 -66.57
N ILE A 453 46.47 -12.06 -66.71
CA ILE A 453 47.71 -12.04 -67.51
C ILE A 453 47.47 -12.79 -68.82
N ILE A 454 47.80 -12.14 -69.93
CA ILE A 454 47.69 -12.67 -71.30
C ILE A 454 49.08 -12.62 -71.94
N ASP A 455 49.46 -13.65 -72.69
CA ASP A 455 50.78 -13.76 -73.32
C ASP A 455 50.86 -13.10 -74.71
N LEU A 456 52.03 -13.25 -75.36
CA LEU A 456 52.28 -12.70 -76.70
C LEU A 456 51.54 -13.43 -77.84
N ALA A 457 50.94 -14.59 -77.59
CA ALA A 457 50.06 -15.29 -78.52
C ALA A 457 48.57 -14.93 -78.33
N GLY A 458 48.23 -14.25 -77.23
CA GLY A 458 46.86 -13.94 -76.84
C GLY A 458 46.22 -15.00 -75.94
N GLU A 459 46.99 -15.96 -75.43
CA GLU A 459 46.48 -16.97 -74.49
C GLU A 459 46.51 -16.48 -73.04
N TYR A 460 45.52 -16.92 -72.27
CA TYR A 460 45.43 -16.64 -70.84
C TYR A 460 46.39 -17.54 -70.05
N VAL A 461 47.31 -16.93 -69.29
CA VAL A 461 48.43 -17.63 -68.63
C VAL A 461 48.47 -17.50 -67.11
N GLY A 462 47.67 -16.62 -66.51
CA GLY A 462 47.69 -16.43 -65.05
C GLY A 462 46.96 -15.19 -64.55
N CYS A 463 47.06 -14.89 -63.26
CA CYS A 463 46.55 -13.65 -62.65
C CYS A 463 47.69 -12.82 -62.04
N THR A 464 47.52 -11.50 -62.02
CA THR A 464 48.22 -10.59 -61.11
C THR A 464 47.29 -10.25 -59.95
N LEU A 465 47.80 -10.27 -58.72
CA LEU A 465 47.10 -9.83 -57.51
C LEU A 465 47.81 -8.60 -56.95
N GLU A 466 47.05 -7.54 -56.65
CA GLU A 466 47.49 -6.38 -55.86
C GLU A 466 46.78 -6.42 -54.50
N TRP A 467 47.46 -6.13 -53.41
CA TRP A 467 46.85 -6.15 -52.06
C TRP A 467 47.42 -5.14 -51.07
N ALA A 468 46.61 -4.76 -50.07
CA ALA A 468 46.99 -3.88 -48.96
C ALA A 468 46.21 -4.20 -47.68
N ASP A 469 46.87 -4.10 -46.52
CA ASP A 469 46.21 -4.14 -45.20
C ASP A 469 45.45 -2.83 -44.94
N VAL A 470 44.18 -2.94 -44.54
CA VAL A 470 43.30 -1.82 -44.19
C VAL A 470 42.72 -1.91 -42.77
N THR A 471 43.18 -2.87 -41.96
CA THR A 471 42.62 -3.25 -40.65
C THR A 471 42.43 -2.07 -39.70
N ALA A 472 43.51 -1.32 -39.44
CA ALA A 472 43.48 -0.20 -38.49
C ALA A 472 42.55 0.95 -38.94
N THR A 473 42.37 1.13 -40.26
CA THR A 473 41.45 2.12 -40.83
C THR A 473 40.00 1.73 -40.55
N ARG A 474 39.62 0.48 -40.84
CA ARG A 474 38.25 -0.03 -40.62
C ARG A 474 37.82 0.03 -39.16
N VAL A 475 38.71 -0.33 -38.23
CA VAL A 475 38.42 -0.24 -36.77
C VAL A 475 38.09 1.20 -36.37
N LYS A 476 38.80 2.20 -36.91
CA LYS A 476 38.56 3.61 -36.60
C LYS A 476 37.26 4.15 -37.22
N GLU A 477 36.90 3.71 -38.43
CA GLU A 477 35.62 4.04 -39.07
C GLU A 477 34.44 3.51 -38.23
N VAL A 478 34.53 2.26 -37.76
CA VAL A 478 33.51 1.62 -36.92
C VAL A 478 33.37 2.30 -35.56
N GLU A 479 34.47 2.72 -34.92
CA GLU A 479 34.41 3.39 -33.61
C GLU A 479 33.67 4.74 -33.68
N VAL A 480 33.91 5.55 -34.73
CA VAL A 480 33.20 6.83 -34.91
C VAL A 480 31.72 6.59 -35.16
N ALA A 481 31.36 5.60 -36.00
CA ALA A 481 29.97 5.23 -36.24
C ALA A 481 29.27 4.71 -34.97
N ARG A 482 29.99 3.97 -34.11
CA ARG A 482 29.50 3.50 -32.81
C ARG A 482 29.19 4.66 -31.86
N LEU A 483 30.09 5.63 -31.76
CA LEU A 483 29.89 6.81 -30.91
C LEU A 483 28.71 7.67 -31.39
N GLN A 484 28.58 7.90 -32.70
CA GLN A 484 27.44 8.64 -33.25
C GLN A 484 26.11 7.90 -33.00
N SER A 485 26.06 6.59 -33.27
CA SER A 485 24.90 5.73 -33.00
C SER A 485 24.50 5.71 -31.52
N ALA A 486 25.48 5.76 -30.60
CA ALA A 486 25.21 5.85 -29.16
C ALA A 486 24.58 7.19 -28.72
N ILE A 487 24.86 8.29 -29.43
CA ILE A 487 24.26 9.61 -29.17
C ILE A 487 22.88 9.70 -29.86
N ASP A 488 22.73 9.16 -31.07
CA ASP A 488 21.44 9.05 -31.77
C ASP A 488 20.44 8.18 -30.99
N GLY A 489 20.92 7.12 -30.32
CA GLY A 489 20.14 6.25 -29.44
C GLY A 489 19.96 6.75 -28.00
N ALA A 490 20.52 7.90 -27.63
CA ALA A 490 20.42 8.43 -26.28
C ALA A 490 19.03 9.07 -26.02
N GLN A 491 18.41 8.75 -24.88
CA GLN A 491 17.13 9.34 -24.46
C GLN A 491 17.26 10.78 -23.92
N ALA A 492 18.47 11.24 -23.60
CA ALA A 492 18.73 12.63 -23.30
C ALA A 492 18.59 13.48 -24.58
N ASN A 493 17.98 14.67 -24.50
CA ASN A 493 17.80 15.54 -25.66
C ASN A 493 19.09 16.33 -25.89
N LEU A 494 20.03 15.77 -26.65
CA LEU A 494 21.37 16.31 -26.83
C LEU A 494 21.51 17.16 -28.10
N MET A 495 21.90 18.42 -27.90
CA MET A 495 22.28 19.38 -28.93
C MET A 495 23.76 19.72 -28.79
N ILE A 496 24.53 19.68 -29.88
CA ILE A 496 25.96 20.01 -29.90
C ILE A 496 26.18 21.20 -30.81
N CYS A 497 27.02 22.14 -30.38
CA CYS A 497 27.42 23.31 -31.13
C CYS A 497 28.94 23.49 -31.17
N ASP A 498 29.43 24.14 -32.22
CA ASP A 498 30.86 24.46 -32.41
C ASP A 498 31.35 25.60 -31.51
N ALA A 499 32.63 25.95 -31.65
CA ALA A 499 33.25 27.04 -30.91
C ALA A 499 32.68 28.44 -31.23
N ASP A 500 31.87 28.61 -32.27
CA ASP A 500 31.11 29.83 -32.57
C ASP A 500 29.61 29.70 -32.29
N LEU A 501 29.21 28.61 -31.62
CA LEU A 501 27.85 28.28 -31.18
C LEU A 501 26.86 27.97 -32.31
N ASN A 502 27.35 27.60 -33.50
CA ASN A 502 26.52 27.01 -34.55
C ASN A 502 26.23 25.55 -34.17
N ILE A 503 24.97 25.13 -34.23
CA ILE A 503 24.54 23.78 -33.92
C ILE A 503 25.08 22.84 -35.01
N THR A 504 26.02 21.98 -34.65
CA THR A 504 26.64 21.01 -35.56
C THR A 504 25.91 19.67 -35.57
N TYR A 505 25.17 19.36 -34.50
CA TYR A 505 24.42 18.11 -34.37
C TYR A 505 23.26 18.26 -33.37
N VAL A 506 22.15 17.56 -33.62
CA VAL A 506 21.08 17.30 -32.65
C VAL A 506 20.69 15.83 -32.76
N ASN A 507 20.45 15.16 -31.64
CA ASN A 507 19.95 13.79 -31.66
C ASN A 507 18.43 13.74 -31.91
N PRO A 508 17.87 12.57 -32.30
CA PRO A 508 16.44 12.43 -32.56
C PRO A 508 15.55 12.86 -31.39
N ALA A 509 15.98 12.67 -30.14
CA ALA A 509 15.22 13.04 -28.94
C ALA A 509 14.92 14.56 -28.89
N VAL A 510 15.90 15.44 -29.15
CA VAL A 510 15.66 16.90 -29.27
C VAL A 510 14.54 17.19 -30.26
N VAL A 511 14.59 16.52 -31.42
CA VAL A 511 13.63 16.75 -32.51
C VAL A 511 12.24 16.25 -32.12
N GLU A 512 12.11 15.08 -31.50
CA GLU A 512 10.82 14.55 -31.03
C GLU A 512 10.22 15.38 -29.89
N MET A 513 11.04 15.87 -28.95
CA MET A 513 10.62 16.71 -27.84
C MET A 513 10.14 18.10 -28.31
N MET A 514 10.89 18.75 -29.20
CA MET A 514 10.60 20.11 -29.68
C MET A 514 9.55 20.16 -30.81
N ARG A 515 9.38 19.10 -31.62
CA ARG A 515 8.43 19.08 -32.76
C ARG A 515 6.97 19.42 -32.38
N PRO A 516 6.33 18.82 -31.36
CA PRO A 516 4.97 19.20 -30.97
C PRO A 516 4.89 20.63 -30.42
N ARG A 517 6.01 21.13 -29.86
CA ARG A 517 6.14 22.46 -29.25
C ARG A 517 6.54 23.55 -30.25
N GLN A 518 6.83 23.21 -31.51
CA GLN A 518 7.32 24.17 -32.51
C GLN A 518 6.41 25.39 -32.71
N ASN A 519 5.09 25.20 -32.69
CA ASN A 519 4.13 26.31 -32.84
C ASN A 519 4.16 27.26 -31.62
N GLU A 520 4.46 26.73 -30.44
CA GLU A 520 4.56 27.47 -29.18
C GLU A 520 5.88 28.26 -29.14
N LEU A 521 7.00 27.59 -29.44
CA LEU A 521 8.32 28.20 -29.56
C LEU A 521 8.34 29.32 -30.61
N ARG A 522 7.60 29.17 -31.72
CA ARG A 522 7.42 30.20 -32.76
C ARG A 522 6.74 31.48 -32.27
N LYS A 523 6.01 31.48 -31.14
CA LYS A 523 5.50 32.73 -30.52
C LYS A 523 6.64 33.65 -30.05
N ILE A 524 7.78 33.08 -29.66
CA ILE A 524 8.95 33.81 -29.15
C ILE A 524 10.08 33.89 -30.19
N TRP A 525 10.27 32.85 -30.99
CA TRP A 525 11.29 32.74 -32.04
C TRP A 525 10.65 32.45 -33.40
N PRO A 526 10.14 33.46 -34.15
CA PRO A 526 9.35 33.22 -35.37
C PRO A 526 10.06 32.42 -36.47
N GLY A 527 11.39 32.43 -36.50
CA GLY A 527 12.22 31.64 -37.44
C GLY A 527 12.60 30.23 -36.96
N PHE A 528 12.12 29.78 -35.81
CA PHE A 528 12.45 28.46 -35.26
C PHE A 528 11.87 27.33 -36.14
N ASP A 529 12.70 26.37 -36.56
CA ASP A 529 12.25 25.15 -37.23
C ASP A 529 13.04 23.94 -36.74
N VAL A 530 12.33 22.96 -36.16
CA VAL A 530 12.91 21.76 -35.55
C VAL A 530 13.60 20.85 -36.59
N THR A 531 13.24 20.97 -37.87
CA THR A 531 13.82 20.16 -38.96
C THR A 531 15.09 20.79 -39.54
N ASN A 532 15.37 22.05 -39.21
CA ASN A 532 16.53 22.80 -39.70
C ASN A 532 17.28 23.49 -38.54
N LEU A 533 17.49 22.78 -37.43
CA LEU A 533 18.29 23.27 -36.30
C LEU A 533 19.80 23.23 -36.59
N VAL A 534 20.28 22.16 -37.25
CA VAL A 534 21.69 22.03 -37.64
C VAL A 534 22.07 23.13 -38.63
N GLY A 535 23.20 23.80 -38.39
CA GLY A 535 23.65 24.97 -39.14
C GLY A 535 23.07 26.31 -38.65
N THR A 536 22.15 26.33 -37.69
CA THR A 536 21.68 27.57 -37.04
C THR A 536 22.49 27.87 -35.77
N ASN A 537 22.52 29.13 -35.32
CA ASN A 537 23.30 29.54 -34.15
C ASN A 537 22.42 29.64 -32.89
N ILE A 538 22.83 29.01 -31.79
CA ILE A 538 22.04 28.91 -30.56
C ILE A 538 21.81 30.27 -29.88
N ASP A 539 22.64 31.28 -30.18
CA ASP A 539 22.44 32.66 -29.75
C ASP A 539 21.06 33.22 -30.17
N GLY A 540 20.52 32.77 -31.31
CA GLY A 540 19.19 33.17 -31.79
C GLY A 540 18.03 32.78 -30.86
N PHE A 541 18.27 31.87 -29.91
CA PHE A 541 17.29 31.40 -28.93
C PHE A 541 17.46 32.05 -27.54
N HIS A 542 18.28 33.11 -27.43
CA HIS A 542 18.57 33.76 -26.15
C HIS A 542 18.20 35.25 -26.15
N LYS A 543 17.57 35.73 -25.06
CA LYS A 543 17.20 37.15 -24.89
C LYS A 543 18.40 38.11 -24.84
N ASN A 544 19.58 37.60 -24.50
CA ASN A 544 20.85 38.34 -24.55
C ASN A 544 21.98 37.42 -25.06
N PRO A 545 22.20 37.37 -26.39
CA PRO A 545 23.25 36.56 -27.01
C PRO A 545 24.66 36.82 -26.44
N ALA A 546 25.02 38.08 -26.24
CA ALA A 546 26.35 38.45 -25.76
C ALA A 546 26.62 37.93 -24.34
N HIS A 547 25.60 37.87 -23.49
CA HIS A 547 25.72 37.25 -22.17
C HIS A 547 25.85 35.71 -22.28
N GLN A 548 25.04 35.07 -23.11
CA GLN A 548 25.09 33.62 -23.28
C GLN A 548 26.43 33.17 -23.86
N ARG A 549 26.94 33.85 -24.89
CA ARG A 549 28.25 33.58 -25.49
C ARG A 549 29.42 33.82 -24.54
N ALA A 550 29.28 34.72 -23.55
CA ALA A 550 30.27 34.91 -22.50
C ALA A 550 30.24 33.79 -21.44
N LEU A 551 29.04 33.30 -21.08
CA LEU A 551 28.88 32.17 -20.16
C LEU A 551 29.36 30.85 -20.78
N LEU A 552 28.95 30.57 -22.02
CA LEU A 552 29.29 29.35 -22.76
C LEU A 552 30.75 29.24 -23.22
N LYS A 553 31.59 30.25 -22.95
CA LYS A 553 33.04 30.24 -23.23
C LYS A 553 33.91 30.34 -21.96
N ASP A 554 33.31 30.33 -20.77
CA ASP A 554 34.00 30.39 -19.49
C ASP A 554 33.98 29.01 -18.80
N PRO A 555 35.11 28.26 -18.78
CA PRO A 555 35.16 26.94 -18.14
C PRO A 555 34.82 26.96 -16.65
N SER A 556 34.97 28.11 -15.96
CA SER A 556 34.64 28.23 -14.53
C SER A 556 33.13 28.31 -14.26
N ARG A 557 32.32 28.45 -15.31
CA ARG A 557 30.84 28.53 -15.24
C ARG A 557 30.14 27.28 -15.77
N LEU A 558 30.89 26.28 -16.23
CA LEU A 558 30.34 25.07 -16.84
C LEU A 558 30.73 23.82 -16.01
N PRO A 559 29.82 22.84 -15.83
CA PRO A 559 28.48 22.78 -16.40
C PRO A 559 27.50 23.77 -15.76
N ALA A 560 26.66 24.39 -16.59
CA ALA A 560 25.62 25.34 -16.16
C ALA A 560 24.23 24.72 -16.31
N LYS A 561 23.40 24.84 -15.27
CA LYS A 561 21.99 24.42 -15.26
C LYS A 561 21.08 25.62 -15.12
N ALA A 562 20.02 25.70 -15.92
CA ALA A 562 19.00 26.73 -15.84
C ALA A 562 17.59 26.15 -16.10
N GLU A 563 16.59 26.63 -15.34
CA GLU A 563 15.18 26.50 -15.73
C GLU A 563 14.78 27.76 -16.54
N ILE A 564 14.15 27.58 -17.69
CA ILE A 564 13.70 28.66 -18.57
C ILE A 564 12.25 28.47 -19.02
N LYS A 565 11.48 29.57 -19.06
CA LYS A 565 10.12 29.62 -19.63
C LYS A 565 10.12 30.33 -20.98
N VAL A 566 9.53 29.68 -21.99
CA VAL A 566 9.45 30.16 -23.38
C VAL A 566 7.98 30.09 -23.82
N ALA A 567 7.28 31.21 -23.70
CA ALA A 567 5.81 31.26 -23.74
C ALA A 567 5.19 30.25 -22.76
N ASP A 568 4.34 29.33 -23.23
CA ASP A 568 3.60 28.41 -22.35
C ASP A 568 4.38 27.12 -22.00
N VAL A 569 5.59 26.90 -22.54
CA VAL A 569 6.46 25.74 -22.22
C VAL A 569 7.63 26.10 -21.30
N GLU A 570 8.04 25.16 -20.45
CA GLU A 570 9.08 25.28 -19.44
C GLU A 570 10.12 24.17 -19.61
N PHE A 571 11.41 24.54 -19.70
CA PHE A 571 12.53 23.63 -19.90
C PHE A 571 13.57 23.76 -18.79
N GLU A 572 14.15 22.62 -18.40
CA GLU A 572 15.49 22.56 -17.81
C GLU A 572 16.52 22.42 -18.94
N VAL A 573 17.61 23.20 -18.86
CA VAL A 573 18.69 23.20 -19.85
C VAL A 573 20.04 23.10 -19.14
N ASN A 574 20.84 22.09 -19.50
CA ASN A 574 22.13 21.78 -18.91
C ASN A 574 23.24 21.90 -19.98
N ALA A 575 24.10 22.91 -19.88
CA ALA A 575 25.19 23.17 -20.82
C ALA A 575 26.55 22.69 -20.26
N THR A 576 27.33 22.00 -21.08
CA THR A 576 28.65 21.42 -20.75
C THR A 576 29.66 21.71 -21.86
N MET A 577 30.89 22.08 -21.49
CA MET A 577 31.96 22.37 -22.46
C MET A 577 32.49 21.10 -23.15
N ILE A 578 32.76 21.18 -24.45
CA ILE A 578 33.48 20.15 -25.21
C ILE A 578 34.92 20.63 -25.45
N THR A 579 35.89 19.79 -25.10
CA THR A 579 37.33 20.05 -25.30
C THR A 579 37.98 18.99 -26.16
N GLY A 580 38.98 19.39 -26.94
CA GLY A 580 39.79 18.51 -27.78
C GLY A 580 40.94 17.81 -27.02
N PRO A 581 41.75 17.00 -27.73
CA PRO A 581 42.80 16.17 -27.12
C PRO A 581 43.89 16.93 -26.37
N ASN A 582 44.04 18.23 -26.61
CA ASN A 582 45.04 19.11 -25.98
C ASN A 582 44.39 20.12 -25.00
N GLY A 583 43.09 19.96 -24.69
CA GLY A 583 42.32 20.90 -23.87
C GLY A 583 41.79 22.13 -24.63
N GLU A 584 41.87 22.15 -25.95
CA GLU A 584 41.34 23.21 -26.80
C GLU A 584 39.79 23.25 -26.75
N TYR A 585 39.20 24.44 -26.68
CA TYR A 585 37.74 24.60 -26.68
C TYR A 585 37.17 24.29 -28.08
N MET A 586 36.33 23.26 -28.17
CA MET A 586 35.71 22.83 -29.44
C MET A 586 34.24 23.27 -29.59
N GLY A 587 33.60 23.70 -28.50
CA GLY A 587 32.19 24.07 -28.47
C GLY A 587 31.49 23.63 -27.19
N ASN A 588 30.17 23.44 -27.25
CA ASN A 588 29.37 22.99 -26.11
C ASN A 588 28.34 21.93 -26.49
N MET A 589 28.11 21.00 -25.55
CA MET A 589 26.93 20.14 -25.51
C MET A 589 25.87 20.82 -24.64
N VAL A 590 24.62 20.81 -25.09
CA VAL A 590 23.45 21.32 -24.36
C VAL A 590 22.40 20.23 -24.31
N GLU A 591 22.16 19.70 -23.12
CA GLU A 591 21.03 18.82 -22.84
C GLU A 591 19.79 19.68 -22.55
N TRP A 592 18.66 19.27 -23.13
CA TRP A 592 17.34 19.85 -22.84
C TRP A 592 16.46 18.82 -22.13
N LYS A 593 15.58 19.28 -21.24
CA LYS A 593 14.51 18.48 -20.64
C LYS A 593 13.26 19.34 -20.53
N ASP A 594 12.16 18.93 -21.15
CA ASP A 594 10.87 19.58 -20.87
C ASP A 594 10.40 19.24 -19.45
N ILE A 595 9.96 20.27 -18.74
CA ILE A 595 9.46 20.19 -17.37
C ILE A 595 8.07 20.84 -17.26
N THR A 596 7.38 21.09 -18.38
CA THR A 596 6.11 21.84 -18.41
C THR A 596 5.03 21.14 -17.59
N GLU A 597 4.80 19.84 -17.83
CA GLU A 597 3.87 19.03 -17.03
C GLU A 597 4.30 18.92 -15.55
N GLN A 598 5.61 18.79 -15.30
CA GLN A 598 6.17 18.67 -13.94
C GLN A 598 5.93 19.95 -13.13
N LYS A 599 6.24 21.11 -13.70
CA LYS A 599 6.10 22.43 -13.06
C LYS A 599 4.65 22.84 -12.91
N ASP A 600 3.76 22.42 -13.81
CA ASP A 600 2.34 22.68 -13.61
C ASP A 600 1.73 21.78 -12.53
N ALA A 601 2.12 20.50 -12.48
CA ALA A 601 1.72 19.63 -11.38
C ALA A 601 2.26 20.14 -10.03
N GLU A 602 3.51 20.62 -9.96
CA GLU A 602 4.07 21.29 -8.77
C GLU A 602 3.18 22.48 -8.34
N ARG A 603 2.76 23.35 -9.27
CA ARG A 603 1.87 24.49 -9.00
C ARG A 603 0.48 24.08 -8.55
N GLN A 604 -0.17 23.13 -9.24
CA GLN A 604 -1.53 22.70 -8.90
C GLN A 604 -1.57 21.95 -7.56
N ILE A 605 -0.57 21.11 -7.26
CA ILE A 605 -0.43 20.42 -5.98
C ILE A 605 -0.18 21.45 -4.86
N GLN A 606 0.72 22.43 -5.05
CA GLN A 606 0.94 23.49 -4.07
C GLN A 606 -0.34 24.29 -3.82
N GLY A 607 -1.05 24.72 -4.88
CA GLY A 607 -2.30 25.47 -4.76
C GLY A 607 -3.41 24.68 -4.04
N MET A 608 -3.49 23.36 -4.23
CA MET A 608 -4.44 22.52 -3.49
C MET A 608 -4.02 22.36 -2.02
N ILE A 609 -2.73 22.21 -1.70
CA ILE A 609 -2.24 22.14 -0.32
C ILE A 609 -2.50 23.46 0.41
N GLU A 610 -2.21 24.61 -0.21
CA GLU A 610 -2.49 25.94 0.34
C GLU A 610 -4.00 26.15 0.52
N GLY A 611 -4.81 25.74 -0.46
CA GLY A 611 -6.27 25.72 -0.35
C GLY A 611 -6.77 24.89 0.83
N ALA A 612 -6.26 23.65 0.98
CA ALA A 612 -6.65 22.76 2.07
C ALA A 612 -6.25 23.29 3.46
N VAL A 613 -5.06 23.87 3.59
CA VAL A 613 -4.62 24.57 4.81
C VAL A 613 -5.51 25.79 5.12
N ALA A 614 -6.04 26.46 4.09
CA ALA A 614 -7.02 27.54 4.23
C ALA A 614 -8.49 27.07 4.36
N GLY A 615 -8.75 25.76 4.42
CA GLY A 615 -10.10 25.18 4.50
C GLY A 615 -10.91 25.22 3.20
N GLN A 616 -10.29 25.59 2.07
CA GLN A 616 -10.89 25.62 0.72
C GLN A 616 -10.79 24.24 0.07
N LEU A 617 -11.61 23.30 0.55
CA LEU A 617 -11.50 21.88 0.21
C LEU A 617 -12.18 21.48 -1.11
N ASP A 618 -12.90 22.38 -1.79
CA ASP A 618 -13.67 22.07 -3.00
C ASP A 618 -12.82 22.05 -4.29
N ASN A 619 -11.56 22.52 -4.24
CA ASN A 619 -10.65 22.56 -5.39
C ASN A 619 -10.11 21.16 -5.75
N ARG A 620 -9.92 20.87 -7.04
CA ARG A 620 -9.36 19.62 -7.57
C ARG A 620 -8.27 19.91 -8.60
N ILE A 621 -7.28 19.03 -8.71
CA ILE A 621 -6.26 19.05 -9.76
C ILE A 621 -6.90 18.64 -11.09
N ASP A 622 -6.60 19.37 -12.16
CA ASP A 622 -7.01 18.98 -13.52
C ASP A 622 -6.12 17.84 -14.02
N VAL A 623 -6.63 16.61 -13.87
CA VAL A 623 -5.94 15.38 -14.28
C VAL A 623 -6.02 15.09 -15.78
N GLU A 624 -6.77 15.86 -16.58
CA GLU A 624 -6.89 15.57 -18.01
C GLU A 624 -5.60 15.90 -18.77
N ASN A 625 -4.91 16.97 -18.38
CA ASN A 625 -3.66 17.43 -18.99
C ASN A 625 -2.42 16.61 -18.60
N TYR A 626 -2.54 15.65 -17.68
CA TYR A 626 -1.42 14.83 -17.21
C TYR A 626 -1.50 13.37 -17.68
N VAL A 627 -0.31 12.77 -17.86
CA VAL A 627 -0.12 11.35 -18.18
C VAL A 627 0.74 10.62 -17.14
N GLY A 628 0.74 9.28 -17.21
CA GLY A 628 1.61 8.44 -16.40
C GLY A 628 1.50 8.68 -14.90
N PHE A 629 2.65 8.90 -14.24
CA PHE A 629 2.74 9.10 -12.79
C PHE A 629 2.02 10.38 -12.32
N LEU A 630 2.17 11.51 -13.02
CA LEU A 630 1.57 12.79 -12.61
C LEU A 630 0.04 12.71 -12.61
N ARG A 631 -0.55 12.01 -13.58
CA ARG A 631 -2.00 11.72 -13.60
C ARG A 631 -2.44 10.90 -12.39
N GLY A 632 -1.71 9.83 -12.08
CA GLY A 632 -2.02 8.96 -10.94
C GLY A 632 -1.87 9.67 -9.60
N LEU A 633 -0.88 10.57 -9.49
CA LEU A 633 -0.69 11.44 -8.32
C LEU A 633 -1.85 12.43 -8.18
N GLY A 634 -2.16 13.20 -9.23
CA GLY A 634 -3.27 14.16 -9.20
C GLY A 634 -4.62 13.51 -8.89
N GLN A 635 -4.88 12.33 -9.46
CA GLN A 635 -6.08 11.54 -9.16
C GLN A 635 -6.09 11.06 -7.70
N GLY A 636 -4.98 10.50 -7.20
CA GLY A 636 -4.91 10.02 -5.81
C GLY A 636 -5.04 11.13 -4.76
N ILE A 637 -4.59 12.35 -5.07
CA ILE A 637 -4.82 13.52 -4.20
C ILE A 637 -6.28 13.99 -4.30
N ASN A 638 -6.89 13.99 -5.50
CA ASN A 638 -8.32 14.29 -5.65
C ASN A 638 -9.20 13.29 -4.86
N GLU A 639 -8.92 11.99 -4.96
CA GLU A 639 -9.61 10.92 -4.21
C GLU A 639 -9.44 11.10 -2.68
N LEU A 640 -8.25 11.52 -2.22
CA LEU A 640 -8.01 11.88 -0.82
C LEU A 640 -8.82 13.11 -0.39
N MET A 641 -8.94 14.13 -1.24
CA MET A 641 -9.78 15.30 -0.96
C MET A 641 -11.25 14.94 -0.88
N ASP A 642 -11.78 14.14 -1.81
CA ASP A 642 -13.18 13.69 -1.78
C ASP A 642 -13.49 12.92 -0.48
N ALA A 643 -12.60 12.00 -0.08
CA ALA A 643 -12.72 11.22 1.16
C ALA A 643 -12.63 12.05 2.46
N VAL A 644 -12.10 13.28 2.42
CA VAL A 644 -12.03 14.22 3.55
C VAL A 644 -13.17 15.24 3.50
N VAL A 645 -13.61 15.65 2.31
CA VAL A 645 -14.67 16.65 2.10
C VAL A 645 -16.02 16.14 2.54
N GLU A 646 -16.44 14.95 2.08
CA GLU A 646 -17.80 14.43 2.34
C GLU A 646 -18.10 14.26 3.85
N PRO A 647 -17.22 13.65 4.67
CA PRO A 647 -17.44 13.57 6.12
C PRO A 647 -17.52 14.94 6.79
N LEU A 648 -16.69 15.91 6.38
CA LEU A 648 -16.66 17.25 6.98
C LEU A 648 -17.89 18.07 6.59
N GLN A 649 -18.36 17.98 5.34
CA GLN A 649 -19.58 18.65 4.89
C GLN A 649 -20.83 18.07 5.58
N GLU A 650 -20.95 16.75 5.69
CA GLU A 650 -22.08 16.11 6.38
C GLU A 650 -22.04 16.35 7.89
N SER A 651 -20.86 16.26 8.53
CA SER A 651 -20.70 16.61 9.96
C SER A 651 -21.09 18.07 10.22
N LYS A 652 -20.65 19.01 9.37
CA LYS A 652 -21.08 20.41 9.41
C LYS A 652 -22.59 20.55 9.25
N ARG A 653 -23.23 19.81 8.34
CA ARG A 653 -24.69 19.85 8.12
C ARG A 653 -25.45 19.41 9.37
N VAL A 654 -25.06 18.29 9.97
CA VAL A 654 -25.72 17.74 11.17
C VAL A 654 -25.51 18.64 12.40
N ILE A 655 -24.29 19.16 12.60
CA ILE A 655 -23.98 20.09 13.71
C ILE A 655 -24.69 21.45 13.52
N SER A 656 -24.88 21.90 12.28
CA SER A 656 -25.70 23.09 12.00
C SER A 656 -27.18 22.83 12.31
N GLY A 657 -27.71 21.66 11.94
CA GLY A 657 -29.06 21.22 12.31
C GLY A 657 -29.26 21.18 13.83
N LEU A 658 -28.31 20.62 14.58
CA LEU A 658 -28.28 20.62 16.05
C LEU A 658 -28.33 22.05 16.63
N ALA A 659 -27.61 23.01 16.04
CA ALA A 659 -27.65 24.41 16.45
C ALA A 659 -29.00 25.10 16.14
N GLU A 660 -29.75 24.58 15.17
CA GLU A 660 -31.15 24.96 14.85
C GLU A 660 -32.21 24.06 15.56
N GLY A 661 -31.76 23.31 16.59
CA GLY A 661 -32.60 22.42 17.41
C GLY A 661 -33.02 21.11 16.74
N ASP A 662 -32.58 20.80 15.53
CA ASP A 662 -33.01 19.60 14.81
C ASP A 662 -32.22 18.35 15.23
N LEU A 663 -32.77 17.57 16.17
CA LEU A 663 -32.21 16.30 16.65
C LEU A 663 -32.62 15.10 15.77
N THR A 664 -33.38 15.30 14.70
CA THR A 664 -33.74 14.22 13.75
C THR A 664 -32.60 13.88 12.79
N GLN A 665 -31.65 14.81 12.62
CA GLN A 665 -30.56 14.70 11.66
C GLN A 665 -29.52 13.66 12.10
N ASN A 666 -29.15 12.80 11.15
CA ASN A 666 -28.03 11.87 11.26
C ASN A 666 -27.01 12.16 10.16
N MET A 667 -25.74 11.82 10.43
CA MET A 667 -24.62 11.85 9.49
C MET A 667 -24.65 10.58 8.64
N ASN A 668 -24.90 10.75 7.33
CA ASN A 668 -25.06 9.67 6.35
C ASN A 668 -23.81 9.56 5.47
N GLY A 669 -23.56 8.37 4.92
CA GLY A 669 -22.39 8.08 4.07
C GLY A 669 -21.66 6.80 4.49
N GLU A 670 -20.92 6.19 3.56
CA GLU A 670 -20.13 4.95 3.78
C GLU A 670 -18.66 5.27 4.11
N PHE A 671 -18.46 6.07 5.16
CA PHE A 671 -17.13 6.48 5.63
C PHE A 671 -16.30 5.30 6.18
N GLN A 672 -14.99 5.50 6.26
CA GLN A 672 -14.01 4.49 6.68
C GLN A 672 -13.08 5.03 7.78
N GLY A 673 -12.60 4.15 8.66
CA GLY A 673 -11.67 4.52 9.74
C GLY A 673 -12.18 5.63 10.65
N GLU A 674 -11.32 6.59 10.97
CA GLU A 674 -11.60 7.77 11.82
C GLU A 674 -12.89 8.52 11.41
N PHE A 675 -13.24 8.56 10.11
CA PHE A 675 -14.46 9.22 9.65
C PHE A 675 -15.73 8.38 9.88
N ALA A 676 -15.62 7.06 9.97
CA ALA A 676 -16.70 6.18 10.43
C ALA A 676 -16.93 6.34 11.94
N GLU A 677 -15.85 6.43 12.72
CA GLU A 677 -15.91 6.69 14.16
C GLU A 677 -16.47 8.10 14.46
N LEU A 678 -16.09 9.12 13.68
CA LEU A 678 -16.69 10.46 13.74
C LEU A 678 -18.21 10.42 13.50
N ARG A 679 -18.66 9.71 12.46
CA ARG A 679 -20.09 9.52 12.15
C ARG A 679 -20.83 8.86 13.31
N GLU A 680 -20.24 7.83 13.90
CA GLU A 680 -20.85 7.12 15.03
C GLU A 680 -20.86 7.96 16.31
N ALA A 681 -19.81 8.73 16.59
CA ALA A 681 -19.78 9.68 17.70
C ALA A 681 -20.81 10.81 17.55
N VAL A 682 -20.96 11.38 16.33
CA VAL A 682 -21.97 12.40 16.02
C VAL A 682 -23.38 11.80 16.20
N ASN A 683 -23.67 10.67 15.55
CA ASN A 683 -25.00 10.07 15.61
C ASN A 683 -25.37 9.57 17.01
N ALA A 684 -24.41 9.03 17.78
CA ALA A 684 -24.62 8.67 19.18
C ALA A 684 -24.87 9.90 20.08
N THR A 685 -24.22 11.04 19.79
CA THR A 685 -24.48 12.30 20.50
C THR A 685 -25.89 12.81 20.19
N MET A 686 -26.30 12.86 18.92
CA MET A 686 -27.65 13.25 18.50
C MET A 686 -28.72 12.35 19.14
N ALA A 687 -28.52 11.03 19.09
CA ALA A 687 -29.41 10.05 19.71
C ALA A 687 -29.50 10.23 21.23
N LYS A 688 -28.38 10.51 21.92
CA LYS A 688 -28.42 10.68 23.39
C LYS A 688 -29.03 12.01 23.82
N LEU A 689 -28.84 13.08 23.04
CA LEU A 689 -29.57 14.35 23.24
C LEU A 689 -31.07 14.18 22.99
N SER A 690 -31.48 13.49 21.91
CA SER A 690 -32.90 13.21 21.64
C SER A 690 -33.53 12.33 22.71
N SER A 691 -32.78 11.40 23.31
CA SER A 691 -33.20 10.61 24.48
C SER A 691 -33.44 11.52 25.69
N MET A 692 -32.47 12.38 26.04
CA MET A 692 -32.59 13.32 27.15
C MET A 692 -33.76 14.29 26.97
N VAL A 693 -33.97 14.81 25.76
CA VAL A 693 -35.14 15.64 25.40
C VAL A 693 -36.44 14.88 25.66
N GLY A 694 -36.60 13.66 25.12
CA GLY A 694 -37.81 12.86 25.33
C GLY A 694 -38.02 12.43 26.80
N GLU A 695 -36.94 12.20 27.55
CA GLU A 695 -36.96 11.96 29.00
C GLU A 695 -37.48 13.21 29.74
N ILE A 696 -37.06 14.43 29.37
CA ILE A 696 -37.52 15.68 29.98
C ILE A 696 -38.98 16.01 29.60
N THR A 697 -39.39 15.87 28.34
CA THR A 697 -40.80 16.06 27.93
C THR A 697 -41.72 15.10 28.69
N THR A 698 -41.33 13.83 28.83
CA THR A 698 -42.09 12.84 29.62
C THR A 698 -42.16 13.21 31.10
N ALA A 699 -41.05 13.69 31.68
CA ALA A 699 -41.01 14.15 33.06
C ALA A 699 -41.88 15.40 33.27
N SER A 700 -41.84 16.36 32.34
CA SER A 700 -42.64 17.58 32.39
C SER A 700 -44.14 17.28 32.33
N GLY A 701 -44.58 16.45 31.38
CA GLY A 701 -45.97 15.99 31.29
C GLY A 701 -46.43 15.24 32.56
N THR A 702 -45.53 14.51 33.21
CA THR A 702 -45.81 13.89 34.52
C THR A 702 -45.98 14.93 35.64
N ILE A 703 -45.13 15.96 35.68
CA ILE A 703 -45.22 17.05 36.67
C ILE A 703 -46.50 17.86 36.46
N ALA A 704 -46.84 18.21 35.21
CA ALA A 704 -48.09 18.91 34.88
C ALA A 704 -49.33 18.09 35.25
N SER A 705 -49.29 16.77 35.05
CA SER A 705 -50.38 15.87 35.48
C SER A 705 -50.52 15.85 37.00
N ALA A 706 -49.40 15.68 37.73
CA ALA A 706 -49.39 15.67 39.18
C ALA A 706 -49.82 17.03 39.79
N ALA A 707 -49.42 18.16 39.18
CA ALA A 707 -49.86 19.49 39.58
C ALA A 707 -51.38 19.68 39.44
N ASN A 708 -51.99 19.14 38.37
CA ASN A 708 -53.44 19.12 38.21
C ASN A 708 -54.13 18.21 39.23
N GLU A 709 -53.56 17.03 39.53
CA GLU A 709 -54.09 16.13 40.57
C GLU A 709 -54.04 16.77 41.97
N ILE A 710 -52.94 17.44 42.33
CA ILE A 710 -52.81 18.15 43.60
C ILE A 710 -53.78 19.34 43.64
N SER A 711 -53.86 20.15 42.58
CA SER A 711 -54.81 21.27 42.49
C SER A 711 -56.27 20.79 42.69
N GLN A 712 -56.66 19.71 42.01
CA GLN A 712 -57.99 19.11 42.18
C GLN A 712 -58.21 18.54 43.59
N GLY A 713 -57.17 17.98 44.23
CA GLY A 713 -57.18 17.57 45.62
C GLY A 713 -57.28 18.73 46.63
N THR A 714 -56.65 19.87 46.35
CA THR A 714 -56.78 21.09 47.17
C THR A 714 -58.18 21.69 47.10
N ALA A 715 -58.87 21.56 45.96
CA ALA A 715 -60.27 21.97 45.84
C ALA A 715 -61.23 21.09 46.68
N ASP A 716 -61.03 19.77 46.70
CA ASP A 716 -61.76 18.85 47.60
C ASP A 716 -61.50 19.18 49.08
N LEU A 717 -60.23 19.45 49.42
CA LEU A 717 -59.84 19.83 50.77
C LEU A 717 -60.38 21.21 51.20
N SER A 718 -60.49 22.18 50.27
CA SER A 718 -61.15 23.48 50.52
C SER A 718 -62.61 23.26 50.90
N GLN A 719 -63.38 22.60 50.01
CA GLN A 719 -64.81 22.36 50.22
C GLN A 719 -65.05 21.61 51.55
N ARG A 720 -64.24 20.60 51.85
CA ARG A 720 -64.36 19.84 53.10
C ARG A 720 -63.92 20.61 54.34
N SER A 721 -63.03 21.60 54.21
CA SER A 721 -62.67 22.51 55.30
C SER A 721 -63.77 23.54 55.55
N GLU A 722 -64.45 24.02 54.50
CA GLU A 722 -65.65 24.87 54.59
C GLU A 722 -66.83 24.12 55.23
N GLU A 723 -67.09 22.88 54.80
CA GLU A 723 -68.09 21.99 55.40
C GLU A 723 -67.76 21.70 56.88
N GLN A 724 -66.49 21.46 57.22
CA GLN A 724 -66.05 21.25 58.60
C GLN A 724 -66.18 22.52 59.45
N ALA A 725 -65.86 23.70 58.92
CA ALA A 725 -66.03 24.97 59.62
C ALA A 725 -67.51 25.22 59.97
N SER A 726 -68.42 25.05 59.00
CA SER A 726 -69.87 25.15 59.24
C SER A 726 -70.37 24.13 60.28
N SER A 727 -69.83 22.91 60.24
CA SER A 727 -70.17 21.86 61.22
C SER A 727 -69.66 22.20 62.64
N LEU A 728 -68.51 22.86 62.74
CA LEU A 728 -67.94 23.34 64.00
C LEU A 728 -68.70 24.56 64.55
N GLU A 729 -69.20 25.44 63.69
CA GLU A 729 -70.05 26.59 64.06
C GLU A 729 -71.40 26.13 64.65
N GLU A 730 -72.10 25.19 63.99
CA GLU A 730 -73.32 24.57 64.52
C GLU A 730 -73.05 23.80 65.83
N THR A 731 -71.92 23.10 65.93
CA THR A 731 -71.48 22.43 67.16
C THR A 731 -71.20 23.43 68.28
N ALA A 732 -70.52 24.55 68.00
CA ALA A 732 -70.20 25.57 68.99
C ALA A 732 -71.47 26.23 69.54
N SER A 733 -72.41 26.63 68.67
CA SER A 733 -73.72 27.16 69.07
C SER A 733 -74.49 26.16 69.95
N SER A 734 -74.54 24.88 69.54
CA SER A 734 -75.18 23.82 70.32
C SER A 734 -74.52 23.63 71.69
N MET A 735 -73.19 23.75 71.76
CA MET A 735 -72.45 23.65 73.01
C MET A 735 -72.67 24.86 73.94
N GLU A 736 -72.89 26.06 73.41
CA GLU A 736 -73.26 27.24 74.21
C GLU A 736 -74.67 27.10 74.79
N GLU A 737 -75.66 26.68 73.99
CA GLU A 737 -77.03 26.39 74.46
C GLU A 737 -77.05 25.30 75.55
N LEU A 738 -76.29 24.22 75.35
CA LEU A 738 -76.11 23.16 76.35
C LEU A 738 -75.40 23.68 77.62
N THR A 739 -74.42 24.58 77.49
CA THR A 739 -73.76 25.22 78.64
C THR A 739 -74.76 26.03 79.46
N GLY A 740 -75.59 26.84 78.79
CA GLY A 740 -76.67 27.62 79.42
C GLY A 740 -77.67 26.71 80.14
N THR A 741 -78.18 25.69 79.44
CA THR A 741 -79.17 24.74 79.96
C THR A 741 -78.66 23.94 81.16
N VAL A 742 -77.43 23.43 81.11
CA VAL A 742 -76.82 22.69 82.25
C VAL A 742 -76.59 23.61 83.45
N ARG A 743 -76.17 24.86 83.21
CA ARG A 743 -76.01 25.87 84.28
C ARG A 743 -77.35 26.24 84.92
N GLN A 744 -78.38 26.45 84.11
CA GLN A 744 -79.75 26.70 84.58
C GLN A 744 -80.29 25.51 85.38
N ASN A 745 -80.02 24.27 84.95
CA ASN A 745 -80.38 23.07 85.72
C ASN A 745 -79.67 23.00 87.08
N ALA A 746 -78.40 23.39 87.18
CA ALA A 746 -77.68 23.45 88.45
C ALA A 746 -78.28 24.49 89.42
N ASP A 747 -78.72 25.65 88.93
CA ASP A 747 -79.35 26.70 89.74
C ASP A 747 -80.82 26.38 90.08
N ASN A 748 -81.60 25.83 89.15
CA ASN A 748 -82.93 25.26 89.40
C ASN A 748 -82.88 24.18 90.50
N ALA A 749 -81.85 23.32 90.50
CA ALA A 749 -81.64 22.34 91.55
C ALA A 749 -81.30 23.00 92.91
N ARG A 750 -80.48 24.05 92.93
CA ARG A 750 -80.22 24.83 94.16
C ARG A 750 -81.50 25.44 94.73
N GLU A 751 -82.37 26.00 93.91
CA GLU A 751 -83.68 26.54 94.34
C GLU A 751 -84.62 25.43 94.83
N ALA A 752 -84.76 24.35 94.06
CA ALA A 752 -85.63 23.22 94.43
C ALA A 752 -85.20 22.56 95.76
N ASN A 753 -83.90 22.52 96.07
CA ASN A 753 -83.40 22.05 97.36
C ASN A 753 -83.75 22.99 98.52
N GLN A 754 -83.72 24.32 98.30
CA GLN A 754 -84.16 25.29 99.31
C GLN A 754 -85.67 25.16 99.58
N LEU A 755 -86.48 25.02 98.52
CA LEU A 755 -87.92 24.78 98.63
C LEU A 755 -88.22 23.45 99.34
N ALA A 756 -87.48 22.37 99.03
CA ALA A 756 -87.61 21.08 99.71
C ALA A 756 -87.23 21.17 101.19
N SER A 757 -86.15 21.87 101.56
CA SER A 757 -85.81 22.10 102.97
C SER A 757 -86.91 22.89 103.69
N GLY A 758 -87.43 23.96 103.09
CA GLY A 758 -88.53 24.74 103.66
C GLY A 758 -89.80 23.91 103.88
N ALA A 759 -90.17 23.08 102.89
CA ALA A 759 -91.31 22.16 103.00
C ALA A 759 -91.11 21.08 104.07
N ARG A 760 -89.89 20.55 104.20
CA ARG A 760 -89.53 19.60 105.27
C ARG A 760 -89.67 20.25 106.65
N ASP A 761 -89.12 21.45 106.82
CA ASP A 761 -89.10 22.15 108.10
C ASP A 761 -90.51 22.58 108.54
N GLU A 762 -91.40 22.91 107.59
CA GLU A 762 -92.82 23.14 107.88
C GLU A 762 -93.57 21.83 108.21
N ALA A 763 -93.27 20.72 107.52
CA ALA A 763 -93.82 19.40 107.86
C ALA A 763 -93.36 18.92 109.26
N THR A 764 -92.14 19.25 109.68
CA THR A 764 -91.67 19.01 111.06
C THR A 764 -92.46 19.81 112.09
N LYS A 765 -92.73 21.11 111.85
CA LYS A 765 -93.62 21.90 112.72
C LYS A 765 -95.04 21.34 112.76
N GLY A 766 -95.55 20.86 111.62
CA GLY A 766 -96.83 20.15 111.53
C GLY A 766 -96.85 18.91 112.45
N GLY A 767 -95.78 18.11 112.42
CA GLY A 767 -95.58 16.97 113.31
C GLY A 767 -95.58 17.36 114.79
N GLU A 768 -94.90 18.45 115.17
CA GLU A 768 -94.96 18.96 116.55
C GLU A 768 -96.37 19.39 116.99
N VAL A 769 -97.13 20.04 116.11
CA VAL A 769 -98.50 20.47 116.40
C VAL A 769 -99.44 19.27 116.54
N VAL A 770 -99.27 18.25 115.69
CA VAL A 770 -100.02 16.99 115.80
C VAL A 770 -99.63 16.24 117.09
N GLY A 771 -98.36 16.18 117.46
CA GLY A 771 -97.93 15.59 118.74
C GLY A 771 -98.60 16.24 119.97
N LYS A 772 -98.69 17.57 119.99
CA LYS A 772 -99.42 18.33 121.03
C LYS A 772 -100.93 18.06 120.99
N ALA A 773 -101.50 17.75 119.82
CA ALA A 773 -102.91 17.35 119.68
C ALA A 773 -103.18 15.92 120.17
N ILE A 774 -102.23 14.98 120.00
CA ILE A 774 -102.29 13.63 120.58
C ILE A 774 -102.29 13.70 122.11
N GLU A 775 -101.37 14.50 122.68
CA GLU A 775 -101.28 14.75 124.12
C GLU A 775 -102.61 15.29 124.67
N ALA A 776 -103.17 16.33 124.05
CA ALA A 776 -104.47 16.89 124.43
C ALA A 776 -105.63 15.89 124.29
N MET A 777 -105.69 15.07 123.23
CA MET A 777 -106.71 14.03 123.08
C MET A 777 -106.58 12.94 124.16
N SER A 778 -105.35 12.59 124.56
CA SER A 778 -105.08 11.65 125.66
C SER A 778 -105.54 12.20 127.01
N GLU A 779 -105.31 13.49 127.28
CA GLU A 779 -105.86 14.17 128.46
C GLU A 779 -107.40 14.19 128.45
N ILE A 780 -108.03 14.53 127.33
CA ILE A 780 -109.50 14.55 127.19
C ILE A 780 -110.08 13.15 127.39
N ASN A 781 -109.47 12.10 126.83
CA ASN A 781 -109.86 10.69 127.02
C ASN A 781 -109.79 10.29 128.50
N THR A 782 -108.70 10.67 129.17
CA THR A 782 -108.46 10.40 130.60
C THR A 782 -109.46 11.14 131.49
N SER A 783 -109.74 12.42 131.19
CA SER A 783 -110.75 13.22 131.87
C SER A 783 -112.17 12.64 131.68
N SER A 784 -112.50 12.22 130.45
CA SER A 784 -113.82 11.66 130.12
C SER A 784 -114.08 10.34 130.84
N LYS A 785 -113.08 9.45 130.95
CA LYS A 785 -113.16 8.24 131.79
C LYS A 785 -113.39 8.58 133.25
N LYS A 786 -112.64 9.55 133.80
CA LYS A 786 -112.81 10.01 135.19
C LYS A 786 -114.19 10.60 135.45
N ILE A 787 -114.82 11.24 134.46
CA ILE A 787 -116.23 11.67 134.53
C ILE A 787 -117.16 10.45 134.54
N ALA A 788 -116.93 9.44 133.70
CA ALA A 788 -117.74 8.21 133.69
C ALA A 788 -117.72 7.49 135.05
N ASP A 789 -116.57 7.45 135.72
CA ASP A 789 -116.42 6.90 137.07
C ASP A 789 -117.23 7.70 138.10
N ILE A 790 -117.13 9.04 138.09
CA ILE A 790 -117.89 9.93 138.98
C ILE A 790 -119.40 9.77 138.77
N ILE A 791 -119.86 9.67 137.52
CA ILE A 791 -121.27 9.43 137.19
C ILE A 791 -121.71 8.04 137.65
N GLY A 792 -120.83 7.04 137.62
CA GLY A 792 -121.07 5.73 138.25
C GLY A 792 -121.32 5.83 139.76
N VAL A 793 -120.53 6.63 140.48
CA VAL A 793 -120.75 6.89 141.91
C VAL A 793 -122.05 7.66 142.17
N ILE A 794 -122.46 8.58 141.28
CA ILE A 794 -123.73 9.31 141.40
C ILE A 794 -124.93 8.39 141.18
N ASP A 795 -124.85 7.45 140.23
CA ASP A 795 -125.87 6.40 140.02
C ASP A 795 -125.99 5.48 141.25
N GLU A 796 -124.85 5.12 141.88
CA GLU A 796 -124.86 4.36 143.14
C GLU A 796 -125.48 5.17 144.30
N ILE A 797 -125.12 6.44 144.48
CA ILE A 797 -125.72 7.32 145.49
C ILE A 797 -127.23 7.47 145.24
N ALA A 798 -127.68 7.58 144.00
CA ALA A 798 -129.09 7.64 143.65
C ALA A 798 -129.81 6.31 144.00
N PHE A 799 -129.20 5.16 143.72
CA PHE A 799 -129.71 3.84 144.10
C PHE A 799 -129.82 3.67 145.63
N GLN A 800 -128.76 4.02 146.37
CA GLN A 800 -128.73 4.02 147.84
C GLN A 800 -129.80 4.97 148.42
N THR A 801 -129.98 6.16 147.83
CA THR A 801 -131.00 7.14 148.24
C THR A 801 -132.42 6.61 147.99
N ASN A 802 -132.69 5.94 146.86
CA ASN A 802 -133.97 5.29 146.59
C ASN A 802 -134.26 4.13 147.58
N LEU A 803 -133.25 3.39 148.04
CA LEU A 803 -133.39 2.38 149.10
C LEU A 803 -133.66 3.02 150.48
N LEU A 804 -132.95 4.09 150.85
CA LEU A 804 -133.20 4.85 152.07
C LEU A 804 -134.62 5.44 152.09
N ALA A 805 -135.06 6.00 150.97
CA ALA A 805 -136.40 6.55 150.79
C ALA A 805 -137.49 5.46 150.84
N LEU A 806 -137.23 4.26 150.31
CA LEU A 806 -138.12 3.10 150.46
C LEU A 806 -138.25 2.69 151.93
N ASN A 807 -137.13 2.58 152.66
CA ASN A 807 -137.13 2.26 154.08
C ASN A 807 -137.87 3.33 154.91
N ALA A 808 -137.66 4.61 154.61
CA ALA A 808 -138.36 5.72 155.26
C ALA A 808 -139.87 5.69 154.97
N ALA A 809 -140.30 5.35 153.75
CA ALA A 809 -141.71 5.21 153.40
C ALA A 809 -142.37 4.03 154.14
N VAL A 810 -141.65 2.93 154.35
CA VAL A 810 -142.12 1.77 155.14
C VAL A 810 -142.30 2.16 156.62
N GLU A 811 -141.33 2.82 157.24
CA GLU A 811 -141.44 3.21 158.65
C GLU A 811 -142.46 4.35 158.86
N ALA A 812 -142.62 5.25 157.87
CA ALA A 812 -143.70 6.24 157.87
C ALA A 812 -145.09 5.60 157.78
N ALA A 813 -145.27 4.55 156.97
CA ALA A 813 -146.52 3.77 156.94
C ALA A 813 -146.77 3.05 158.27
N ARG A 814 -145.71 2.56 158.93
CA ARG A 814 -145.75 1.91 160.25
C ARG A 814 -146.16 2.88 161.38
N ALA A 815 -145.82 4.15 161.26
CA ALA A 815 -146.21 5.22 162.18
C ALA A 815 -147.67 5.71 162.02
N GLY A 816 -148.41 5.20 161.03
CA GLY A 816 -149.82 5.53 160.80
C GLY A 816 -150.07 7.00 160.47
N GLU A 817 -151.14 7.57 161.01
CA GLU A 817 -151.54 8.98 160.74
C GLU A 817 -150.44 9.99 161.06
N GLN A 818 -149.64 9.78 162.11
CA GLN A 818 -148.53 10.66 162.48
C GLN A 818 -147.38 10.60 161.44
N GLY A 819 -147.28 9.51 160.68
CA GLY A 819 -146.28 9.32 159.63
C GLY A 819 -146.61 10.00 158.29
N ARG A 820 -147.83 10.54 158.10
CA ARG A 820 -148.29 11.06 156.79
C ARG A 820 -147.34 12.07 156.15
N GLY A 821 -146.80 13.02 156.92
CA GLY A 821 -145.84 14.00 156.42
C GLY A 821 -144.53 13.35 155.96
N PHE A 822 -143.99 12.42 156.75
CA PHE A 822 -142.79 11.65 156.40
C PHE A 822 -143.01 10.75 155.17
N ALA A 823 -144.20 10.17 154.99
CA ALA A 823 -144.51 9.34 153.83
C ALA A 823 -144.48 10.15 152.52
N VAL A 824 -144.97 11.39 152.52
CA VAL A 824 -144.90 12.29 151.36
C VAL A 824 -143.44 12.70 151.07
N VAL A 825 -142.67 13.09 152.10
CA VAL A 825 -141.24 13.42 151.92
C VAL A 825 -140.45 12.21 151.42
N ALA A 826 -140.70 11.01 151.93
CA ALA A 826 -140.06 9.78 151.47
C ALA A 826 -140.43 9.46 150.01
N ALA A 827 -141.68 9.66 149.60
CA ALA A 827 -142.09 9.51 148.20
C ALA A 827 -141.39 10.52 147.27
N GLU A 828 -141.25 11.78 147.69
CA GLU A 828 -140.59 12.83 146.91
C GLU A 828 -139.08 12.59 146.80
N VAL A 829 -138.41 12.24 147.90
CA VAL A 829 -136.98 11.85 147.90
C VAL A 829 -136.76 10.61 147.04
N ARG A 830 -137.70 9.65 147.02
CA ARG A 830 -137.63 8.50 146.13
C ARG A 830 -137.79 8.89 144.66
N ASN A 831 -138.72 9.80 144.33
CA ASN A 831 -138.89 10.31 142.96
C ASN A 831 -137.62 11.04 142.50
N LEU A 832 -137.07 11.92 143.34
CA LEU A 832 -135.82 12.62 143.08
C LEU A 832 -134.64 11.66 142.87
N ALA A 833 -134.55 10.59 143.67
CA ALA A 833 -133.54 9.55 143.50
C ALA A 833 -133.70 8.77 142.18
N GLN A 834 -134.93 8.38 141.81
CA GLN A 834 -135.19 7.73 140.51
C GLN A 834 -134.87 8.65 139.32
N ARG A 835 -135.20 9.94 139.41
CA ARG A 835 -134.82 10.95 138.40
C ARG A 835 -133.30 11.14 138.31
N SER A 836 -132.62 11.14 139.45
CA SER A 836 -131.16 11.24 139.53
C SER A 836 -130.46 10.03 138.90
N ALA A 837 -130.98 8.81 139.11
CA ALA A 837 -130.48 7.60 138.47
C ALA A 837 -130.72 7.60 136.94
N SER A 838 -131.88 8.07 136.46
CA SER A 838 -132.12 8.21 135.02
C SER A 838 -131.14 9.20 134.39
N ALA A 839 -131.01 10.40 134.97
CA ALA A 839 -130.08 11.42 134.51
C ALA A 839 -128.61 10.95 134.56
N ALA A 840 -128.19 10.26 135.63
CA ALA A 840 -126.86 9.68 135.73
C ALA A 840 -126.63 8.63 134.63
N LYS A 841 -127.61 7.75 134.37
CA LYS A 841 -127.53 6.75 133.29
C LYS A 841 -127.48 7.39 131.89
N GLU A 842 -128.26 8.43 131.65
CA GLU A 842 -128.25 9.19 130.39
C GLU A 842 -126.90 9.88 130.16
N ILE A 843 -126.35 10.55 131.18
CA ILE A 843 -125.01 11.14 131.13
C ILE A 843 -123.95 10.05 130.94
N LYS A 844 -124.07 8.89 131.60
CA LYS A 844 -123.13 7.77 131.45
C LYS A 844 -123.07 7.23 130.02
N THR A 845 -124.21 7.16 129.33
CA THR A 845 -124.25 6.82 127.90
C THR A 845 -123.52 7.89 127.07
N LEU A 846 -123.87 9.17 127.22
CA LEU A 846 -123.26 10.27 126.47
C LEU A 846 -121.73 10.39 126.71
N ILE A 847 -121.27 10.12 127.93
CA ILE A 847 -119.84 10.14 128.26
C ILE A 847 -119.13 8.89 127.69
N ASN A 848 -119.76 7.72 127.66
CA ASN A 848 -119.20 6.54 126.98
C ASN A 848 -119.08 6.77 125.45
N GLU A 849 -120.12 7.33 124.83
CA GLU A 849 -120.09 7.75 123.41
C GLU A 849 -118.99 8.81 123.17
N SER A 850 -118.80 9.73 124.10
CA SER A 850 -117.71 10.71 124.05
C SER A 850 -116.32 10.08 124.17
N VAL A 851 -116.13 9.10 125.07
CA VAL A 851 -114.88 8.32 125.20
C VAL A 851 -114.59 7.53 123.93
N GLU A 852 -115.60 6.94 123.30
CA GLU A 852 -115.46 6.25 122.01
C GLU A 852 -115.06 7.23 120.89
N LYS A 853 -115.74 8.37 120.77
CA LYS A 853 -115.46 9.38 119.74
C LYS A 853 -114.11 10.08 119.93
N VAL A 854 -113.67 10.31 121.17
CA VAL A 854 -112.30 10.78 121.45
C VAL A 854 -111.27 9.68 121.18
N GLY A 855 -111.61 8.40 121.38
CA GLY A 855 -110.77 7.26 121.02
C GLY A 855 -110.62 7.06 119.49
N GLU A 856 -111.67 7.32 118.71
CA GLU A 856 -111.59 7.43 117.25
C GLU A 856 -110.76 8.65 116.83
N GLY A 857 -111.01 9.81 117.45
CA GLY A 857 -110.29 11.06 117.21
C GLY A 857 -108.78 10.92 117.43
N SER A 858 -108.37 10.33 118.56
CA SER A 858 -106.96 10.03 118.83
C SER A 858 -106.33 9.27 117.67
N LYS A 859 -106.89 8.12 117.27
CA LYS A 859 -106.34 7.29 116.19
C LYS A 859 -106.16 8.04 114.87
N LEU A 860 -107.09 8.93 114.53
CA LEU A 860 -106.99 9.75 113.32
C LEU A 860 -105.88 10.80 113.41
N VAL A 861 -105.65 11.37 114.61
CA VAL A 861 -104.54 12.31 114.87
C VAL A 861 -103.20 11.55 114.93
N ASP A 862 -103.15 10.38 115.57
CA ASP A 862 -102.00 9.46 115.61
C ASP A 862 -101.56 9.09 114.18
N GLN A 863 -102.50 8.62 113.34
CA GLN A 863 -102.26 8.29 111.93
C GLN A 863 -101.85 9.52 111.09
N SER A 864 -102.34 10.71 111.44
CA SER A 864 -101.90 11.96 110.80
C SER A 864 -100.44 12.28 111.15
N GLY A 865 -99.99 11.94 112.37
CA GLY A 865 -98.60 12.05 112.80
C GLY A 865 -97.67 11.12 112.02
N GLU A 866 -98.02 9.84 111.92
CA GLU A 866 -97.29 8.86 111.09
C GLU A 866 -97.18 9.31 109.62
N THR A 867 -98.26 9.89 109.09
CA THR A 867 -98.31 10.43 107.72
C THR A 867 -97.37 11.63 107.54
N LEU A 868 -97.28 12.53 108.52
CA LEU A 868 -96.35 13.66 108.49
C LEU A 868 -94.89 13.23 108.61
N GLU A 869 -94.58 12.22 109.43
CA GLU A 869 -93.22 11.64 109.50
C GLU A 869 -92.81 10.99 108.16
N ALA A 870 -93.74 10.27 107.52
CA ALA A 870 -93.55 9.72 106.18
C ALA A 870 -93.32 10.81 105.12
N ILE A 871 -94.00 11.96 105.23
CA ILE A 871 -93.77 13.14 104.37
C ILE A 871 -92.38 13.73 104.63
N VAL A 872 -91.97 13.99 105.88
CA VAL A 872 -90.62 14.49 106.23
C VAL A 872 -89.53 13.58 105.68
N SER A 873 -89.69 12.26 105.81
CA SER A 873 -88.78 11.25 105.26
C SER A 873 -88.73 11.26 103.72
N SER A 874 -89.85 11.52 103.06
CA SER A 874 -89.95 11.59 101.60
C SER A 874 -89.35 12.89 101.04
N VAL A 875 -89.64 14.04 101.65
CA VAL A 875 -89.06 15.34 101.26
C VAL A 875 -87.56 15.37 101.49
N LYS A 876 -87.05 14.67 102.53
CA LYS A 876 -85.60 14.46 102.68
C LYS A 876 -85.01 13.74 101.46
N LYS A 877 -85.57 12.61 101.03
CA LYS A 877 -85.07 11.88 99.84
C LYS A 877 -85.09 12.73 98.57
N VAL A 878 -86.11 13.59 98.42
CA VAL A 878 -86.17 14.56 97.31
C VAL A 878 -85.01 15.58 97.42
N SER A 879 -84.74 16.10 98.62
CA SER A 879 -83.58 17.00 98.86
C SER A 879 -82.25 16.32 98.55
N ASP A 880 -82.08 15.06 98.98
CA ASP A 880 -80.87 14.25 98.73
C ASP A 880 -80.65 14.06 97.21
N ILE A 881 -81.70 13.69 96.45
CA ILE A 881 -81.65 13.55 94.97
C ILE A 881 -81.35 14.88 94.28
N ILE A 882 -81.94 15.99 94.73
CA ILE A 882 -81.69 17.30 94.12
C ILE A 882 -80.24 17.77 94.36
N ALA A 883 -79.63 17.41 95.50
CA ALA A 883 -78.21 17.65 95.74
C ALA A 883 -77.31 16.84 94.81
N GLU A 884 -77.67 15.58 94.50
CA GLU A 884 -76.98 14.79 93.47
C GLU A 884 -77.12 15.41 92.08
N ILE A 885 -78.31 15.88 91.69
CA ILE A 885 -78.54 16.60 90.41
C ILE A 885 -77.68 17.87 90.34
N ALA A 886 -77.64 18.69 91.38
CA ALA A 886 -76.83 19.91 91.41
C ALA A 886 -75.32 19.61 91.27
N SER A 887 -74.84 18.51 91.87
CA SER A 887 -73.46 18.06 91.72
C SER A 887 -73.17 17.55 90.31
N ALA A 888 -74.06 16.72 89.75
CA ALA A 888 -73.92 16.17 88.40
C ALA A 888 -73.98 17.26 87.32
N SER A 889 -74.86 18.26 87.45
CA SER A 889 -74.90 19.41 86.54
C SER A 889 -73.63 20.26 86.64
N GLN A 890 -73.04 20.41 87.83
CA GLN A 890 -71.78 21.14 88.00
C GLN A 890 -70.58 20.40 87.38
N GLU A 891 -70.58 19.05 87.41
CA GLU A 891 -69.60 18.20 86.72
C GLU A 891 -69.80 18.22 85.20
N GLN A 892 -71.05 18.13 84.72
CA GLN A 892 -71.40 18.27 83.31
C GLN A 892 -70.92 19.61 82.73
N ALA A 893 -71.13 20.73 83.43
CA ALA A 893 -70.61 22.03 83.02
C ALA A 893 -69.07 22.02 82.89
N SER A 894 -68.37 21.41 83.85
CA SER A 894 -66.90 21.27 83.77
C SER A 894 -66.42 20.30 82.69
N GLY A 895 -67.26 19.36 82.24
CA GLY A 895 -66.98 18.49 81.08
C GLY A 895 -67.21 19.23 79.76
N ILE A 896 -68.29 20.01 79.68
CA ILE A 896 -68.62 20.91 78.56
C ILE A 896 -67.50 21.93 78.34
N ASP A 897 -66.93 22.52 79.40
CA ASP A 897 -65.74 23.39 79.34
C ASP A 897 -64.49 22.73 78.70
N GLN A 898 -64.39 21.39 78.68
CA GLN A 898 -63.31 20.67 78.00
C GLN A 898 -63.66 20.34 76.56
N VAL A 899 -64.94 20.03 76.27
CA VAL A 899 -65.44 19.86 74.89
C VAL A 899 -65.32 21.17 74.11
N ASN A 900 -65.69 22.30 74.71
CA ASN A 900 -65.58 23.63 74.08
C ASN A 900 -64.11 23.93 73.67
N LYS A 901 -63.13 23.64 74.54
CA LYS A 901 -61.70 23.76 74.20
C LYS A 901 -61.27 22.84 73.07
N ALA A 902 -61.81 21.62 72.99
CA ALA A 902 -61.54 20.70 71.89
C ALA A 902 -62.13 21.22 70.57
N VAL A 903 -63.33 21.82 70.60
CA VAL A 903 -63.93 22.50 69.45
C VAL A 903 -63.08 23.70 69.00
N SER A 904 -62.59 24.53 69.93
CA SER A 904 -61.65 25.63 69.59
C SER A 904 -60.35 25.13 68.94
N GLN A 905 -59.82 23.98 69.38
CA GLN A 905 -58.64 23.35 68.75
C GLN A 905 -58.96 22.77 67.36
N MET A 906 -60.18 22.29 67.14
CA MET A 906 -60.63 21.86 65.81
C MET A 906 -60.82 23.04 64.86
N ASP A 907 -61.32 24.18 65.34
CA ASP A 907 -61.36 25.44 64.57
C ASP A 907 -59.95 25.92 64.19
N GLU A 908 -59.00 25.99 65.14
CA GLU A 908 -57.61 26.35 64.85
C GLU A 908 -56.99 25.44 63.77
N MET A 909 -57.20 24.12 63.85
CA MET A 909 -56.78 23.17 62.81
C MET A 909 -57.52 23.36 61.48
N THR A 910 -58.77 23.81 61.48
CA THR A 910 -59.57 24.06 60.26
C THR A 910 -59.08 25.32 59.55
N GLN A 911 -58.72 26.37 60.30
CA GLN A 911 -58.08 27.56 59.76
C GLN A 911 -56.66 27.26 59.24
N GLN A 912 -55.89 26.39 59.92
CA GLN A 912 -54.61 25.89 59.39
C GLN A 912 -54.78 25.07 58.10
N ASN A 913 -55.82 24.23 57.99
CA ASN A 913 -56.13 23.51 56.75
C ASN A 913 -56.45 24.46 55.60
N ALA A 914 -57.20 25.55 55.83
CA ALA A 914 -57.47 26.57 54.81
C ALA A 914 -56.20 27.27 54.32
N ALA A 915 -55.28 27.63 55.23
CA ALA A 915 -53.99 28.20 54.86
C ALA A 915 -53.10 27.21 54.08
N LEU A 916 -53.11 25.92 54.46
CA LEU A 916 -52.41 24.85 53.73
C LEU A 916 -53.01 24.59 52.34
N VAL A 917 -54.33 24.78 52.17
CA VAL A 917 -55.00 24.73 50.86
C VAL A 917 -54.52 25.87 49.95
N GLU A 918 -54.41 27.11 50.45
CA GLU A 918 -53.85 28.23 49.67
C GLU A 918 -52.38 27.98 49.29
N GLU A 919 -51.54 27.54 50.24
CA GLU A 919 -50.12 27.24 49.98
C GLU A 919 -49.94 26.09 48.97
N ALA A 920 -50.73 25.02 49.09
CA ALA A 920 -50.68 23.89 48.17
C ALA A 920 -51.26 24.22 46.78
N ALA A 921 -52.28 25.07 46.69
CA ALA A 921 -52.81 25.56 45.41
C ALA A 921 -51.76 26.41 44.66
N ALA A 922 -51.15 27.39 45.33
CA ALA A 922 -50.08 28.21 44.76
C ALA A 922 -48.84 27.39 44.38
N SER A 923 -48.50 26.37 45.18
CA SER A 923 -47.43 25.42 44.86
C SER A 923 -47.74 24.58 43.62
N SER A 924 -49.00 24.17 43.45
CA SER A 924 -49.48 23.41 42.28
C SER A 924 -49.46 24.27 41.01
N GLU A 925 -49.91 25.53 41.10
CA GLU A 925 -49.82 26.50 40.00
C GLU A 925 -48.35 26.70 39.58
N SER A 926 -47.44 26.93 40.53
CA SER A 926 -46.01 27.07 40.23
C SER A 926 -45.37 25.79 39.66
N MET A 927 -45.81 24.60 40.07
CA MET A 927 -45.38 23.34 39.45
C MET A 927 -45.89 23.20 38.01
N SER A 928 -47.11 23.65 37.73
CA SER A 928 -47.66 23.66 36.37
C SER A 928 -46.93 24.64 35.46
N ASP A 929 -46.63 25.85 35.95
CA ASP A 929 -45.83 26.85 35.23
C ASP A 929 -44.40 26.35 34.96
N GLN A 930 -43.76 25.69 35.94
CA GLN A 930 -42.44 25.10 35.75
C GLN A 930 -42.44 23.97 34.71
N ALA A 931 -43.49 23.14 34.67
CA ALA A 931 -43.66 22.14 33.63
C ALA A 931 -43.87 22.79 32.24
N ALA A 932 -44.75 23.79 32.14
CA ALA A 932 -44.97 24.52 30.89
C ALA A 932 -43.68 25.20 30.38
N ALA A 933 -42.89 25.82 31.26
CA ALA A 933 -41.61 26.43 30.91
C ALA A 933 -40.55 25.39 30.49
N LEU A 934 -40.52 24.20 31.10
CA LEU A 934 -39.67 23.10 30.66
C LEU A 934 -40.09 22.58 29.28
N ASP A 935 -41.39 22.49 29.01
CA ASP A 935 -41.91 22.03 27.71
C ASP A 935 -41.65 23.07 26.60
N GLU A 936 -41.77 24.37 26.87
CA GLU A 936 -41.39 25.46 25.96
C GLU A 936 -39.88 25.46 25.66
N LEU A 937 -39.03 25.34 26.69
CA LEU A 937 -37.57 25.27 26.53
C LEU A 937 -37.13 24.05 25.73
N VAL A 938 -37.82 22.91 25.90
CA VAL A 938 -37.52 21.67 25.18
C VAL A 938 -38.14 21.66 23.78
N GLY A 939 -39.25 22.34 23.55
CA GLY A 939 -39.93 22.49 22.24
C GLY A 939 -39.13 23.23 21.17
N PHE A 940 -37.98 23.84 21.53
CA PHE A 940 -36.96 24.25 20.57
C PHE A 940 -36.35 23.04 19.81
N PHE A 941 -36.25 21.88 20.48
CA PHE A 941 -35.62 20.68 19.93
C PHE A 941 -36.63 19.79 19.20
N LYS A 942 -36.48 19.70 17.88
CA LYS A 942 -37.26 18.78 17.02
C LYS A 942 -36.73 17.35 17.20
N THR A 943 -37.63 16.41 17.42
CA THR A 943 -37.31 14.98 17.59
C THR A 943 -38.15 14.11 16.65
N ASN A 944 -37.76 12.83 16.51
CA ASN A 944 -38.54 11.88 15.71
C ASN A 944 -39.95 11.57 16.29
N ASN A 945 -40.26 11.99 17.51
CA ASN A 945 -41.63 11.92 18.04
C ASN A 945 -42.57 12.94 17.39
N ASP A 946 -42.07 14.12 16.99
CA ASP A 946 -42.87 15.17 16.35
C ASP A 946 -43.37 14.72 14.97
N ALA A 947 -42.53 13.98 14.25
CA ALA A 947 -42.92 13.31 13.00
C ALA A 947 -43.99 12.21 13.20
N GLY A 948 -44.16 11.70 14.43
CA GLY A 948 -45.20 10.76 14.82
C GLY A 948 -46.50 11.42 15.29
N GLN A 949 -46.47 12.70 15.69
CA GLN A 949 -47.64 13.45 16.19
C GLN A 949 -48.08 14.56 15.23
N ALA A 950 -48.25 14.20 13.95
CA ALA A 950 -48.77 15.07 12.92
C ALA A 950 -50.27 15.40 13.09
N ALA A 951 -50.55 16.28 14.07
CA ALA A 951 -51.82 16.88 14.47
C ALA A 951 -52.90 15.93 15.03
N PRO A 952 -53.60 16.33 16.12
CA PRO A 952 -54.89 15.73 16.46
C PRO A 952 -55.90 16.14 15.38
N THR A 953 -56.24 15.21 14.49
CA THR A 953 -57.26 15.45 13.47
C THR A 953 -58.60 15.76 14.14
N ALA A 954 -59.11 16.97 13.89
CA ALA A 954 -60.37 17.43 14.47
C ALA A 954 -61.49 16.41 14.15
N PRO A 955 -62.23 15.92 15.16
CA PRO A 955 -63.14 14.80 14.98
C PRO A 955 -64.30 15.18 14.05
N ALA A 956 -64.29 14.62 12.84
CA ALA A 956 -65.39 14.77 11.90
C ALA A 956 -66.69 14.21 12.51
N PRO A 957 -67.84 14.90 12.40
CA PRO A 957 -69.06 14.55 13.13
C PRO A 957 -69.72 13.27 12.56
N GLY A 958 -69.32 12.11 13.12
CA GLY A 958 -69.74 10.78 12.68
C GLY A 958 -70.63 10.02 13.68
N ASN A 959 -71.94 10.28 13.63
CA ASN A 959 -73.03 9.46 14.18
C ASN A 959 -72.75 8.59 15.43
N SER A 960 -73.08 9.11 16.61
CA SER A 960 -73.47 8.29 17.77
C SER A 960 -74.93 8.58 18.15
N ARG A 961 -75.73 7.54 18.37
CA ARG A 961 -77.13 7.69 18.81
C ARG A 961 -77.17 8.25 20.25
N PRO A 962 -78.16 9.10 20.58
CA PRO A 962 -78.21 9.74 21.89
C PRO A 962 -78.50 8.72 23.00
N ALA A 963 -77.61 8.65 23.99
CA ALA A 963 -77.93 8.14 25.32
C ALA A 963 -78.67 9.22 26.12
N THR A 964 -79.60 8.82 26.99
CA THR A 964 -80.49 9.74 27.71
C THR A 964 -79.80 10.50 28.83
N ARG A 965 -79.92 11.83 28.83
CA ARG A 965 -79.43 12.70 29.90
C ARG A 965 -80.45 12.80 31.05
N PRO A 966 -80.03 12.80 32.32
CA PRO A 966 -80.88 13.23 33.43
C PRO A 966 -81.34 14.69 33.27
N ALA A 967 -82.50 15.01 33.84
CA ALA A 967 -83.09 16.35 33.76
C ALA A 967 -82.59 17.25 34.92
N PRO A 968 -82.36 18.56 34.67
CA PRO A 968 -82.10 19.52 35.74
C PRO A 968 -83.40 19.87 36.47
N SER A 969 -83.36 19.96 37.79
CA SER A 969 -84.45 20.51 38.60
C SER A 969 -84.57 22.02 38.39
N ARG A 970 -85.80 22.55 38.38
CA ARG A 970 -86.06 23.99 38.24
C ARG A 970 -86.17 24.65 39.61
N ARG A 971 -85.46 25.77 39.81
CA ARG A 971 -85.90 26.80 40.79
C ARG A 971 -87.25 27.38 40.35
N PRO A 972 -88.22 27.56 41.27
CA PRO A 972 -89.36 28.45 41.05
C PRO A 972 -88.93 29.93 41.08
N ALA A 973 -89.74 30.80 40.45
CA ALA A 973 -89.69 32.25 40.61
C ALA A 973 -90.78 32.70 41.61
N PRO A 974 -90.67 33.89 42.25
CA PRO A 974 -91.42 34.19 43.47
C PRO A 974 -92.90 34.50 43.23
N ARG A 975 -93.69 34.33 44.30
CA ARG A 975 -95.00 34.93 44.48
C ARG A 975 -95.06 35.62 45.84
N ASN A 976 -95.76 36.73 45.89
CA ASN A 976 -95.82 37.64 47.03
C ASN A 976 -97.22 37.58 47.65
N ASP A 977 -97.33 37.17 48.91
CA ASP A 977 -98.33 37.75 49.83
C ASP A 977 -98.06 37.40 51.31
N GLN A 978 -98.08 38.47 52.13
CA GLN A 978 -98.57 38.61 53.51
C GLN A 978 -98.61 37.39 54.46
N GLY A 979 -97.94 37.53 55.63
CA GLY A 979 -98.15 36.69 56.81
C GLY A 979 -97.06 36.89 57.87
N ASP A 980 -97.46 37.46 59.01
CA ASP A 980 -96.81 37.65 60.33
C ASP A 980 -95.57 36.76 60.64
N SER A 981 -94.44 37.27 61.16
CA SER A 981 -94.24 38.08 62.40
C SER A 981 -94.18 37.29 63.72
N GLU A 982 -93.45 36.17 63.72
CA GLU A 982 -92.79 35.48 64.85
C GLU A 982 -91.51 34.86 64.23
N TRP A 983 -90.31 34.85 64.83
CA TRP A 983 -89.94 34.72 66.25
C TRP A 983 -88.81 35.69 66.68
N GLU A 984 -88.82 36.05 67.97
CA GLU A 984 -87.60 36.41 68.74
C GLU A 984 -87.02 35.12 69.38
N GLU A 985 -85.83 35.20 69.99
CA GLU A 985 -85.06 34.08 70.59
C GLU A 985 -84.42 33.09 69.60
N PHE A 986 -83.24 33.47 69.11
CA PHE A 986 -82.03 32.62 69.11
C PHE A 986 -80.82 33.52 69.45
#